data_AF-A0A2D0Q6X5-F1
#
_entry.id   AF-A0A2D0Q6X5-F1
#
_cell.length_a   1.000
_cell.length_b   1.000
_cell.length_c   1.000
_cell.angle_alpha   90.00
_cell.angle_beta   90.00
_cell.angle_gamma   90.00
#
_symmetry.space_group_name_H-M   'P 1'
#
loop_
_entity.id
_entity.type
_entity.pdbx_description
1 polymer ?
#
loop_
_entity_poly.entity_id
_entity_poly.type
_entity_poly.pdbx_seq_one_letter_code
_entity_poly.pdbx_strand_id
1 'polypeptide(L)'
;MVSYISGRWWRWKFWNVLQVAVFLTCIARTEVLSCQGECDEMLTASSGIFTSPCYPNDYPSRQACTWTLQAPAGFVLQLTFLDFELEEAQGCIYDSVIVNTGTSSVKFCGLTANGLTLNSSTNVMEVSFHSDFSVQKKGFNISYRQVAVALRNQKVTLPQNQKDVVQVSSSVSIPALSQFTACFEIAGQSSTGSGIIFSYTGKDPYLTFGHNGNSVDLIIGNVTCPVSDLVTLADITSIMQLFCITWSNTNGVIAVYFKGNYKFKTCSNSIGMRTEIGGSFELGRGKKQGQNFNCLIYNFRLWSSAMTFSELSSLTCDAVGNVVDWNNSFWDIPASYAQTDSSLSCSTAVPATTSQTTSCLSSGVGCPEFTYYRISLLVSDDLPITDDFITQWLNQTFQDWNHTIYVSNVSILPGTDSSITTSRRYTYKAVLVYKNTTGKLLTDADIKNRLKSVSTASFTLDNIAVNAVENCLAEETPLHYKWPESRPSVTLFIPCFPYKEQNASRTCMISPENYSSFWDQPDLMNCKDIEDIEVSQENAAEVAVQLADITNNELSTVELSKVVTVVTKLVNVARINVSLASTVVTIISNVMISSESVQLAASEMALKTMDMLVQKIEFDGPSLTITSKNLAVGISAINSSSFSGANFSASMAQNSSDPQIDFESEVHNSLASVLLPATLLHNLSEADVEIISRIHFMFFSKTGLFQHFGSLMDQQNNGLALNSYVVASSVGNISISNLKDPVQIEIAHLQHQWNPNRLCVFWDFSIENGSGGWNSEGCQVSPESNSNKTVCLCNHLTHFGVLMDLSGAAAHIDARNTKILTFITYIGCGISAIFSAVTILTYVAFEKLRRDYPSKILMNLSTSLLFLNMTFLLDSWLASYDMQGLCMAVAAFLHFFLLTSFTWMGLESIHMYIALVKVFNTYIRRYILKFCIVGWGLPAVIVALVVAVDKNSYGKEFYGQGENGEGFCWIQSKVVFYVTCVAYFCIIFVLNVAMFIVVMMQICGRNGKRNNRTLQEEVLRNLRSVISLTFLLGMTWGFAFFAWGPVNVAFMYLFSIFNSLQGLFIFIFHCALKENVQKQWRRYLCCGKLRLADNSDWSKTATNNTKKVSSDNIGKSLSSSSFGSTTVNWTSKARVTLNPFAKRHSSSGKPYSNQANQKCSTSDSDASTSSILPVHQVLDKVKGYCSVRSDNFYKNIILSDSFSHSTKF
;
A
#
# COMPACT_ATOMS: atom_id res chain seq x y z
N MET A 1 -22.24 36.96 29.01
CA MET A 1 -22.42 35.62 28.41
C MET A 1 -21.03 35.05 28.14
N VAL A 2 -20.63 34.03 28.88
CA VAL A 2 -19.31 33.36 28.78
C VAL A 2 -19.57 31.89 28.47
N SER A 3 -18.63 31.23 27.77
CA SER A 3 -18.66 29.81 27.40
C SER A 3 -19.77 29.43 26.41
N TYR A 4 -19.45 29.44 25.12
CA TYR A 4 -19.18 28.19 24.39
C TYR A 4 -18.32 28.49 23.16
N ILE A 5 -18.00 27.49 22.33
CA ILE A 5 -17.18 27.60 21.10
C ILE A 5 -15.71 27.99 21.37
N SER A 6 -15.07 27.28 22.30
CA SER A 6 -13.62 27.04 22.27
C SER A 6 -13.33 25.55 22.05
N GLY A 7 -12.35 25.23 21.20
CA GLY A 7 -11.61 23.96 21.28
C GLY A 7 -12.02 22.74 20.43
N ARG A 8 -13.08 22.72 19.61
CA ARG A 8 -13.43 21.49 18.82
C ARG A 8 -13.45 21.58 17.28
N TRP A 9 -13.66 22.72 16.63
CA TRP A 9 -13.90 22.74 15.17
C TRP A 9 -12.66 22.52 14.29
N TRP A 10 -11.44 22.72 14.80
CA TRP A 10 -10.20 22.52 14.02
C TRP A 10 -9.65 21.08 14.04
N ARG A 11 -10.01 20.25 15.03
CA ARG A 11 -9.53 18.84 15.08
C ARG A 11 -10.20 17.93 14.05
N TRP A 12 -11.41 18.26 13.60
CA TRP A 12 -12.20 17.44 12.66
C TRP A 12 -11.92 17.68 11.18
N LYS A 13 -11.11 18.68 10.81
CA LYS A 13 -10.73 18.89 9.40
C LYS A 13 -9.30 18.48 9.06
N PHE A 14 -8.35 18.50 10.00
CA PHE A 14 -6.98 18.08 9.70
C PHE A 14 -6.87 16.57 9.46
N TRP A 15 -7.66 15.73 10.16
CA TRP A 15 -7.72 14.29 9.88
C TRP A 15 -8.30 13.99 8.49
N ASN A 16 -9.36 14.71 8.09
CA ASN A 16 -9.95 14.57 6.76
C ASN A 16 -9.04 15.12 5.64
N VAL A 17 -8.25 16.17 5.88
CA VAL A 17 -7.25 16.64 4.90
C VAL A 17 -6.04 15.70 4.83
N LEU A 18 -5.61 15.10 5.95
CA LEU A 18 -4.59 14.06 5.94
C LEU A 18 -5.08 12.79 5.24
N GLN A 19 -6.33 12.35 5.50
CA GLN A 19 -6.93 11.23 4.79
C GLN A 19 -7.14 11.55 3.31
N VAL A 20 -7.60 12.74 2.91
CA VAL A 20 -7.69 13.11 1.48
C VAL A 20 -6.31 13.23 0.82
N ALA A 21 -5.28 13.68 1.53
CA ALA A 21 -3.91 13.67 1.02
C ALA A 21 -3.38 12.24 0.83
N VAL A 22 -3.63 11.35 1.81
CA VAL A 22 -3.29 9.92 1.73
C VAL A 22 -4.07 9.25 0.58
N PHE A 23 -5.37 9.52 0.46
CA PHE A 23 -6.25 9.01 -0.60
C PHE A 23 -5.78 9.51 -1.98
N LEU A 24 -5.32 10.76 -2.10
CA LEU A 24 -4.72 11.28 -3.33
C LEU A 24 -3.35 10.69 -3.63
N THR A 25 -2.52 10.36 -2.62
CA THR A 25 -1.29 9.59 -2.85
C THR A 25 -1.56 8.11 -3.19
N CYS A 26 -2.67 7.54 -2.75
CA CYS A 26 -3.13 6.22 -3.19
C CYS A 26 -3.68 6.26 -4.63
N ILE A 27 -4.48 7.27 -4.98
CA ILE A 27 -5.00 7.47 -6.35
C ILE A 27 -3.88 7.80 -7.35
N ALA A 28 -2.72 8.28 -6.89
CA ALA A 28 -1.52 8.43 -7.72
C ALA A 28 -0.79 7.10 -8.03
N ARG A 29 -1.23 5.97 -7.45
CA ARG A 29 -0.92 4.61 -7.93
C ARG A 29 -2.18 3.97 -8.51
N THR A 30 -2.55 4.37 -9.72
CA THR A 30 -3.23 3.43 -10.63
C THR A 30 -2.19 2.45 -11.16
N GLU A 31 -1.82 1.48 -10.32
CA GLU A 31 -1.30 0.21 -10.84
C GLU A 31 -2.34 -0.31 -11.85
N VAL A 32 -1.88 -0.89 -12.96
CA VAL A 32 -2.78 -1.73 -13.77
C VAL A 32 -3.24 -2.89 -12.88
N LEU A 33 -4.49 -3.33 -13.02
CA LEU A 33 -5.06 -4.36 -12.15
C LEU A 33 -4.46 -5.75 -12.45
N SER A 34 -3.22 -5.97 -12.03
CA SER A 34 -2.63 -7.30 -11.91
C SER A 34 -3.44 -8.10 -10.89
N CYS A 35 -3.54 -9.41 -11.09
CA CYS A 35 -4.33 -10.29 -10.20
C CYS A 35 -3.55 -10.67 -8.93
N GLN A 36 -2.88 -9.69 -8.33
CA GLN A 36 -1.92 -9.82 -7.24
C GLN A 36 -2.55 -9.35 -5.93
N GLY A 37 -3.50 -10.16 -5.42
CA GLY A 37 -4.06 -9.96 -4.09
C GLY A 37 -3.03 -10.27 -2.99
N GLU A 38 -3.15 -9.59 -1.85
CA GLU A 38 -2.39 -9.95 -0.65
C GLU A 38 -2.82 -11.36 -0.21
N CYS A 39 -1.90 -12.33 -0.27
CA CYS A 39 -2.17 -13.74 0.02
C CYS A 39 -1.41 -14.29 1.25
N ASP A 40 -0.68 -13.42 1.96
CA ASP A 40 -0.12 -13.69 3.29
C ASP A 40 -1.05 -13.05 4.35
N GLU A 41 -2.03 -13.81 4.84
CA GLU A 41 -3.11 -13.30 5.71
C GLU A 41 -3.18 -13.99 7.08
N MET A 42 -3.65 -13.25 8.09
CA MET A 42 -3.93 -13.76 9.44
C MET A 42 -5.45 -13.81 9.71
N LEU A 43 -6.04 -14.99 9.56
CA LEU A 43 -7.48 -15.21 9.55
C LEU A 43 -7.99 -15.64 10.94
N THR A 44 -8.73 -14.74 11.60
CA THR A 44 -9.15 -14.87 13.02
C THR A 44 -10.66 -14.98 13.25
N ALA A 45 -11.47 -14.99 12.17
CA ALA A 45 -12.93 -15.08 12.26
C ALA A 45 -13.39 -16.47 12.72
N SER A 46 -14.62 -16.56 13.27
CA SER A 46 -15.23 -17.83 13.68
C SER A 46 -15.45 -18.80 12.52
N SER A 47 -15.62 -18.29 11.31
CA SER A 47 -15.59 -19.02 10.05
C SER A 47 -15.36 -18.07 8.88
N GLY A 48 -14.78 -18.56 7.79
CA GLY A 48 -14.56 -17.79 6.58
C GLY A 48 -14.26 -18.66 5.37
N ILE A 49 -13.98 -18.00 4.24
CA ILE A 49 -13.56 -18.61 2.98
C ILE A 49 -12.39 -17.80 2.44
N PHE A 50 -11.38 -18.46 1.87
CA PHE A 50 -10.28 -17.86 1.12
C PHE A 50 -9.96 -18.72 -0.11
N THR A 51 -9.32 -18.15 -1.11
CA THR A 51 -9.01 -18.81 -2.39
C THR A 51 -7.55 -18.62 -2.76
N SER A 52 -7.07 -19.38 -3.74
CA SER A 52 -5.86 -18.99 -4.47
C SER A 52 -6.06 -17.62 -5.16
N PRO A 53 -4.97 -16.90 -5.50
CA PRO A 53 -5.05 -15.77 -6.42
C PRO A 53 -5.74 -16.17 -7.74
N CYS A 54 -6.30 -15.18 -8.45
CA CYS A 54 -7.09 -15.32 -9.69
C CYS A 54 -8.39 -16.16 -9.66
N TYR A 55 -8.59 -17.04 -8.67
CA TYR A 55 -9.71 -18.00 -8.64
C TYR A 55 -11.08 -17.33 -8.92
N PRO A 56 -11.90 -17.87 -9.85
CA PRO A 56 -11.83 -19.19 -10.48
C PRO A 56 -11.04 -19.26 -11.80
N ASN A 57 -10.31 -18.21 -12.18
CA ASN A 57 -9.33 -18.28 -13.27
C ASN A 57 -8.01 -18.88 -12.74
N ASP A 58 -7.13 -19.30 -13.64
CA ASP A 58 -5.86 -19.92 -13.25
C ASP A 58 -4.98 -19.01 -12.39
N TYR A 59 -4.34 -19.57 -11.37
CA TYR A 59 -3.41 -18.82 -10.50
C TYR A 59 -2.19 -18.32 -11.28
N PRO A 60 -1.47 -17.28 -10.82
CA PRO A 60 -0.21 -16.87 -11.43
C PRO A 60 0.91 -17.88 -11.15
N SER A 61 2.00 -17.80 -11.92
CA SER A 61 3.24 -18.52 -11.65
C SER A 61 3.96 -17.99 -10.40
N ARG A 62 4.96 -18.74 -9.92
CA ARG A 62 5.99 -18.35 -8.93
C ARG A 62 5.45 -17.88 -7.57
N GLN A 63 4.21 -18.24 -7.22
CA GLN A 63 3.55 -17.75 -6.01
C GLN A 63 4.19 -18.32 -4.74
N ALA A 64 4.07 -17.56 -3.65
CA ALA A 64 4.27 -18.02 -2.29
C ALA A 64 3.29 -17.26 -1.41
N CYS A 65 2.31 -17.97 -0.86
CA CYS A 65 1.18 -17.41 -0.11
C CYS A 65 0.97 -18.19 1.19
N THR A 66 0.66 -17.50 2.29
CA THR A 66 0.59 -18.09 3.63
C THR A 66 -0.63 -17.61 4.42
N TRP A 67 -1.66 -18.46 4.53
CA TRP A 67 -2.84 -18.17 5.35
C TRP A 67 -2.68 -18.79 6.74
N THR A 68 -2.47 -17.94 7.75
CA THR A 68 -2.43 -18.34 9.16
C THR A 68 -3.82 -18.23 9.77
N LEU A 69 -4.49 -19.36 9.94
CA LEU A 69 -5.76 -19.47 10.64
C LEU A 69 -5.52 -19.51 12.16
N GLN A 70 -6.12 -18.61 12.94
CA GLN A 70 -6.01 -18.62 14.40
C GLN A 70 -7.37 -18.52 15.10
N ALA A 71 -7.66 -19.52 15.93
CA ALA A 71 -8.79 -19.58 16.84
C ALA A 71 -8.40 -19.14 18.28
N PRO A 72 -9.38 -18.74 19.11
CA PRO A 72 -9.16 -18.52 20.54
C PRO A 72 -8.94 -19.85 21.29
N ALA A 73 -8.37 -19.78 22.49
CA ALA A 73 -8.14 -20.95 23.34
C ALA A 73 -9.46 -21.70 23.65
N GLY A 74 -9.43 -23.03 23.60
CA GLY A 74 -10.61 -23.89 23.73
C GLY A 74 -11.26 -24.29 22.41
N PHE A 75 -10.79 -23.75 21.28
CA PHE A 75 -11.23 -24.11 19.93
C PHE A 75 -10.08 -24.73 19.12
N VAL A 76 -10.42 -25.66 18.23
CA VAL A 76 -9.60 -26.10 17.10
C VAL A 76 -10.19 -25.54 15.81
N LEU A 77 -9.45 -25.64 14.71
CA LEU A 77 -9.86 -25.21 13.38
C LEU A 77 -10.18 -26.43 12.52
N GLN A 78 -11.29 -26.36 11.81
CA GLN A 78 -11.64 -27.29 10.73
C GLN A 78 -11.56 -26.55 9.41
N LEU A 79 -10.84 -27.14 8.45
CA LEU A 79 -10.64 -26.66 7.09
C LEU A 79 -11.28 -27.65 6.12
N THR A 80 -12.01 -27.15 5.12
CA THR A 80 -12.63 -27.97 4.07
C THR A 80 -12.35 -27.34 2.70
N PHE A 81 -11.73 -28.12 1.81
CA PHE A 81 -11.57 -27.76 0.40
C PHE A 81 -12.93 -27.87 -0.31
N LEU A 82 -13.45 -26.74 -0.79
CA LEU A 82 -14.70 -26.67 -1.56
C LEU A 82 -14.45 -26.94 -3.06
N ASP A 83 -13.26 -26.56 -3.54
CA ASP A 83 -12.74 -26.89 -4.86
C ASP A 83 -11.20 -26.88 -4.82
N PHE A 84 -10.54 -27.71 -5.62
CA PHE A 84 -9.09 -27.85 -5.65
C PHE A 84 -8.60 -28.51 -6.95
N GLU A 85 -7.77 -27.80 -7.70
CA GLU A 85 -7.10 -28.24 -8.93
C GLU A 85 -5.77 -27.49 -9.11
N LEU A 86 -4.66 -28.19 -8.85
CA LEU A 86 -3.28 -27.75 -9.07
C LEU A 86 -2.62 -28.56 -10.19
N GLU A 87 -1.43 -28.15 -10.66
CA GLU A 87 -0.59 -29.04 -11.48
C GLU A 87 -0.28 -30.34 -10.69
N GLU A 88 -0.18 -31.47 -11.39
CA GLU A 88 0.08 -32.78 -10.77
C GLU A 88 1.53 -33.22 -11.02
N ALA A 89 2.25 -33.55 -9.94
CA ALA A 89 3.64 -33.99 -10.00
C ALA A 89 3.93 -35.04 -8.92
N GLN A 90 4.84 -35.97 -9.19
CA GLN A 90 5.25 -36.96 -8.19
C GLN A 90 5.93 -36.25 -6.99
N GLY A 91 5.35 -36.39 -5.79
CA GLY A 91 5.80 -35.64 -4.60
C GLY A 91 5.39 -34.15 -4.59
N CYS A 92 4.53 -33.73 -5.52
CA CYS A 92 4.09 -32.36 -5.72
C CYS A 92 5.27 -31.37 -5.87
N ILE A 93 6.29 -31.76 -6.63
CA ILE A 93 7.56 -30.99 -6.77
C ILE A 93 7.44 -29.73 -7.64
N TYR A 94 6.34 -29.61 -8.40
CA TYR A 94 5.96 -28.41 -9.13
C TYR A 94 5.07 -27.56 -8.19
N ASP A 95 3.80 -27.37 -8.52
CA ASP A 95 2.84 -26.68 -7.65
C ASP A 95 2.43 -27.51 -6.42
N SER A 96 2.19 -26.84 -5.27
CA SER A 96 1.65 -27.51 -4.08
C SER A 96 0.98 -26.60 -3.05
N VAL A 97 -0.01 -27.16 -2.34
CA VAL A 97 -0.55 -26.63 -1.07
C VAL A 97 -0.06 -27.49 0.09
N ILE A 98 0.45 -26.86 1.14
CA ILE A 98 0.91 -27.48 2.38
C ILE A 98 -0.02 -27.03 3.52
N VAL A 99 -0.69 -27.97 4.19
CA VAL A 99 -1.51 -27.70 5.38
C VAL A 99 -0.79 -28.20 6.63
N ASN A 100 -0.41 -27.27 7.51
CA ASN A 100 0.18 -27.52 8.81
C ASN A 100 -0.92 -27.47 9.90
N THR A 101 -1.23 -28.63 10.48
CA THR A 101 -2.29 -28.78 11.50
C THR A 101 -1.80 -28.56 12.94
N GLY A 102 -0.51 -28.25 13.13
CA GLY A 102 0.15 -28.06 14.43
C GLY A 102 0.94 -29.28 14.94
N THR A 103 0.59 -30.49 14.50
CA THR A 103 1.35 -31.73 14.79
C THR A 103 1.78 -32.50 13.53
N SER A 104 1.28 -32.11 12.37
CA SER A 104 1.56 -32.75 11.08
C SER A 104 1.41 -31.75 9.94
N SER A 105 2.23 -31.87 8.90
CA SER A 105 2.18 -31.07 7.68
C SER A 105 1.82 -31.99 6.52
N VAL A 106 0.81 -31.67 5.72
CA VAL A 106 0.40 -32.52 4.57
C VAL A 106 0.45 -31.69 3.29
N LYS A 107 1.07 -32.24 2.24
CA LYS A 107 1.29 -31.60 0.94
C LYS A 107 0.34 -32.20 -0.10
N PHE A 108 -0.27 -31.35 -0.92
CA PHE A 108 -1.30 -31.69 -1.91
C PHE A 108 -1.03 -30.99 -3.26
N CYS A 109 -1.40 -31.65 -4.35
CA CYS A 109 -1.33 -31.16 -5.73
C CYS A 109 -2.31 -31.95 -6.63
N GLY A 110 -2.39 -31.66 -7.93
CA GLY A 110 -3.41 -32.26 -8.80
C GLY A 110 -4.82 -32.01 -8.27
N LEU A 111 -5.66 -33.05 -8.26
CA LEU A 111 -6.99 -33.03 -7.64
C LEU A 111 -7.03 -33.59 -6.21
N THR A 112 -5.88 -33.93 -5.61
CA THR A 112 -5.79 -34.81 -4.41
C THR A 112 -6.46 -34.28 -3.14
N ALA A 113 -6.65 -32.96 -3.00
CA ALA A 113 -7.31 -32.37 -1.83
C ALA A 113 -8.81 -32.08 -2.03
N ASN A 114 -9.37 -32.29 -3.23
CA ASN A 114 -10.73 -31.85 -3.52
C ASN A 114 -11.77 -32.57 -2.65
N GLY A 115 -12.64 -31.81 -1.97
CA GLY A 115 -13.61 -32.32 -0.99
C GLY A 115 -13.01 -32.80 0.35
N LEU A 116 -11.70 -32.74 0.57
CA LEU A 116 -11.11 -33.15 1.85
C LEU A 116 -11.45 -32.17 2.98
N THR A 117 -11.50 -32.70 4.21
CA THR A 117 -11.67 -31.92 5.43
C THR A 117 -10.60 -32.31 6.46
N LEU A 118 -9.92 -31.31 7.02
CA LEU A 118 -8.80 -31.44 7.95
C LEU A 118 -9.11 -30.70 9.25
N ASN A 119 -8.63 -31.23 10.38
CA ASN A 119 -8.75 -30.58 11.71
C ASN A 119 -7.36 -30.25 12.26
N SER A 120 -7.20 -29.13 12.96
CA SER A 120 -5.98 -28.82 13.71
C SER A 120 -5.91 -29.57 15.04
N SER A 121 -4.69 -29.82 15.51
CA SER A 121 -4.42 -30.33 16.86
C SER A 121 -4.30 -29.22 17.90
N THR A 122 -4.09 -27.98 17.46
CA THR A 122 -4.01 -26.77 18.30
C THR A 122 -5.06 -25.73 17.87
N ASN A 123 -5.06 -24.55 18.48
CA ASN A 123 -5.89 -23.42 18.06
C ASN A 123 -5.33 -22.63 16.86
N VAL A 124 -4.27 -23.14 16.19
CA VAL A 124 -3.67 -22.54 14.99
C VAL A 124 -3.58 -23.60 13.89
N MET A 125 -3.83 -23.18 12.65
CA MET A 125 -3.59 -23.97 11.44
C MET A 125 -2.98 -23.03 10.39
N GLU A 126 -2.01 -23.52 9.63
CA GLU A 126 -1.29 -22.74 8.62
C GLU A 126 -1.42 -23.42 7.26
N VAL A 127 -1.66 -22.64 6.22
CA VAL A 127 -1.81 -23.12 4.84
C VAL A 127 -0.87 -22.34 3.95
N SER A 128 0.10 -23.02 3.36
CA SER A 128 1.06 -22.43 2.42
C SER A 128 0.76 -22.90 1.00
N PHE A 129 0.75 -22.00 0.01
CA PHE A 129 0.66 -22.33 -1.41
C PHE A 129 1.92 -21.87 -2.14
N HIS A 130 2.45 -22.73 -2.99
CA HIS A 130 3.56 -22.44 -3.89
C HIS A 130 3.22 -22.89 -5.31
N SER A 131 3.57 -22.06 -6.30
CA SER A 131 3.56 -22.44 -7.71
C SER A 131 4.93 -22.24 -8.37
N ASP A 132 5.23 -23.01 -9.41
CA ASP A 132 6.47 -22.90 -10.20
C ASP A 132 6.33 -21.91 -11.39
N PHE A 133 7.24 -21.97 -12.37
CA PHE A 133 7.32 -21.03 -13.48
C PHE A 133 6.40 -21.29 -14.69
N SER A 134 5.79 -22.48 -14.85
CA SER A 134 4.91 -22.81 -15.99
C SER A 134 3.79 -23.80 -15.64
N VAL A 135 2.80 -23.98 -16.52
CA VAL A 135 1.66 -24.90 -16.40
C VAL A 135 0.71 -24.61 -15.22
N GLN A 136 0.13 -23.41 -15.19
CA GLN A 136 -0.84 -23.04 -14.15
C GLN A 136 -2.19 -23.78 -14.28
N LYS A 137 -3.00 -23.74 -13.22
CA LYS A 137 -4.33 -24.35 -13.10
C LYS A 137 -5.27 -23.46 -12.29
N LYS A 138 -6.55 -23.85 -12.23
CA LYS A 138 -7.66 -23.15 -11.57
C LYS A 138 -7.42 -22.78 -10.10
N GLY A 139 -6.64 -23.58 -9.36
CA GLY A 139 -6.34 -23.33 -7.96
C GLY A 139 -7.36 -23.91 -7.00
N PHE A 140 -7.70 -23.16 -5.94
CA PHE A 140 -8.51 -23.69 -4.85
C PHE A 140 -9.43 -22.68 -4.20
N ASN A 141 -10.47 -23.22 -3.57
CA ASN A 141 -11.44 -22.52 -2.74
C ASN A 141 -11.57 -23.26 -1.41
N ILE A 142 -11.18 -22.63 -0.31
CA ILE A 142 -11.06 -23.25 1.01
C ILE A 142 -11.98 -22.53 1.99
N SER A 143 -12.82 -23.31 2.68
CA SER A 143 -13.58 -22.83 3.84
C SER A 143 -12.93 -23.26 5.15
N TYR A 144 -13.04 -22.42 6.18
CA TYR A 144 -12.59 -22.75 7.52
C TYR A 144 -13.64 -22.38 8.57
N ARG A 145 -13.64 -23.10 9.70
CA ARG A 145 -14.47 -22.80 10.88
C ARG A 145 -13.80 -23.20 12.19
N GLN A 146 -14.05 -22.41 13.23
CA GLN A 146 -13.66 -22.73 14.59
C GLN A 146 -14.64 -23.76 15.17
N VAL A 147 -14.10 -24.84 15.75
CA VAL A 147 -14.85 -25.92 16.39
C VAL A 147 -14.43 -26.00 17.86
N ALA A 148 -15.38 -25.84 18.78
CA ALA A 148 -15.09 -25.93 20.21
C ALA A 148 -14.61 -27.36 20.57
N VAL A 149 -13.51 -27.46 21.30
CA VAL A 149 -12.99 -28.75 21.79
C VAL A 149 -14.04 -29.40 22.69
N ALA A 150 -14.31 -30.69 22.49
CA ALA A 150 -15.35 -31.40 23.23
C ALA A 150 -15.03 -31.46 24.72
N LEU A 151 -16.02 -31.13 25.58
CA LEU A 151 -15.86 -31.12 27.04
C LEU A 151 -15.44 -32.49 27.61
N ARG A 152 -15.75 -33.58 26.91
CA ARG A 152 -15.30 -34.94 27.26
C ARG A 152 -13.80 -35.17 27.12
N ASN A 153 -13.06 -34.26 26.48
CA ASN A 153 -11.60 -34.24 26.47
C ASN A 153 -11.01 -33.20 27.45
N GLN A 154 -11.84 -32.60 28.32
CA GLN A 154 -11.47 -31.50 29.23
C GLN A 154 -11.89 -31.77 30.68
N LYS A 155 -10.93 -31.64 31.61
CA LYS A 155 -11.18 -31.52 33.05
C LYS A 155 -11.35 -30.05 33.42
N VAL A 156 -12.18 -29.75 34.42
CA VAL A 156 -12.52 -28.38 34.83
C VAL A 156 -12.05 -28.14 36.26
N THR A 157 -11.32 -27.04 36.47
CA THR A 157 -10.93 -26.57 37.81
C THR A 157 -12.08 -25.80 38.43
N LEU A 158 -12.46 -26.11 39.68
CA LEU A 158 -13.54 -25.39 40.35
C LEU A 158 -13.15 -23.94 40.67
N PRO A 159 -14.04 -22.95 40.46
CA PRO A 159 -13.70 -21.54 40.62
C PRO A 159 -13.48 -21.16 42.09
N GLN A 160 -12.37 -20.46 42.37
CA GLN A 160 -12.03 -19.98 43.72
C GLN A 160 -12.58 -18.56 44.03
N ASN A 161 -13.01 -17.81 43.00
CA ASN A 161 -13.51 -16.44 43.12
C ASN A 161 -15.03 -16.38 42.95
N GLN A 162 -15.74 -15.59 43.75
CA GLN A 162 -17.20 -15.42 43.66
C GLN A 162 -17.72 -14.78 42.35
N LYS A 163 -16.83 -14.24 41.51
CA LYS A 163 -17.14 -13.60 40.22
C LYS A 163 -17.30 -14.59 39.07
N ASP A 164 -16.54 -15.69 39.13
CA ASP A 164 -16.44 -16.66 38.04
C ASP A 164 -17.35 -17.84 38.38
N VAL A 165 -18.22 -18.22 37.45
CA VAL A 165 -19.24 -19.25 37.68
C VAL A 165 -19.08 -20.33 36.62
N VAL A 166 -19.07 -21.59 37.07
CA VAL A 166 -19.21 -22.77 36.22
C VAL A 166 -20.61 -23.31 36.48
N GLN A 167 -21.50 -23.21 35.50
CA GLN A 167 -22.91 -23.55 35.66
C GLN A 167 -23.46 -24.34 34.47
N VAL A 168 -24.56 -25.05 34.69
CA VAL A 168 -25.39 -25.58 33.60
C VAL A 168 -25.98 -24.40 32.83
N SER A 169 -25.93 -24.48 31.49
CA SER A 169 -26.34 -23.37 30.63
C SER A 169 -27.84 -23.10 30.71
N SER A 170 -28.22 -21.83 30.58
CA SER A 170 -29.63 -21.37 30.66
C SER A 170 -30.57 -21.98 29.60
N SER A 171 -30.04 -22.67 28.59
CA SER A 171 -30.76 -23.49 27.61
C SER A 171 -31.33 -24.80 28.19
N VAL A 172 -30.80 -25.30 29.31
CA VAL A 172 -31.15 -26.61 29.88
C VAL A 172 -32.17 -26.46 31.02
N SER A 173 -33.41 -26.91 30.79
CA SER A 173 -34.46 -26.89 31.80
C SER A 173 -34.36 -28.08 32.76
N ILE A 174 -33.81 -27.88 33.96
CA ILE A 174 -33.77 -28.91 35.00
C ILE A 174 -35.18 -29.16 35.58
N PRO A 175 -35.70 -30.41 35.55
CA PRO A 175 -37.03 -30.75 36.05
C PRO A 175 -37.06 -30.90 37.58
N ALA A 176 -38.27 -31.01 38.14
CA ALA A 176 -38.45 -31.31 39.56
C ALA A 176 -38.01 -32.74 39.89
N LEU A 177 -36.91 -32.89 40.64
CA LEU A 177 -36.33 -34.18 41.01
C LEU A 177 -36.97 -34.70 42.29
N SER A 178 -37.71 -35.81 42.18
CA SER A 178 -38.10 -36.67 43.31
C SER A 178 -37.05 -37.75 43.63
N GLN A 179 -36.10 -37.94 42.72
CA GLN A 179 -34.98 -38.85 42.80
C GLN A 179 -33.91 -38.42 41.79
N PHE A 180 -32.65 -38.77 42.00
CA PHE A 180 -31.59 -38.51 41.03
C PHE A 180 -30.42 -39.49 41.16
N THR A 181 -29.57 -39.47 40.12
CA THR A 181 -28.20 -40.00 40.13
C THR A 181 -27.28 -38.95 39.57
N ALA A 182 -26.24 -38.55 40.31
CA ALA A 182 -25.20 -37.65 39.85
C ALA A 182 -23.86 -38.39 39.85
N CYS A 183 -23.20 -38.47 38.71
CA CYS A 183 -21.89 -39.12 38.55
C CYS A 183 -20.88 -38.14 37.96
N PHE A 184 -19.66 -38.15 38.49
CA PHE A 184 -18.54 -37.33 38.05
C PHE A 184 -17.22 -37.95 38.48
N GLU A 185 -16.13 -37.55 37.84
CA GLU A 185 -14.77 -37.86 38.28
C GLU A 185 -14.19 -36.65 39.02
N ILE A 186 -13.48 -36.90 40.11
CA ILE A 186 -12.99 -35.85 41.02
C ILE A 186 -11.55 -36.12 41.46
N ALA A 187 -10.73 -35.07 41.54
CA ALA A 187 -9.36 -35.10 42.07
C ALA A 187 -9.03 -33.78 42.79
N GLY A 188 -8.29 -33.83 43.90
CA GLY A 188 -7.97 -32.63 44.67
C GLY A 188 -6.87 -32.83 45.71
N GLN A 189 -6.46 -31.73 46.34
CA GLN A 189 -5.65 -31.78 47.55
C GLN A 189 -6.53 -31.61 48.79
N SER A 190 -6.26 -32.40 49.83
CA SER A 190 -6.91 -32.28 51.13
C SER A 190 -6.64 -30.90 51.74
N SER A 191 -7.66 -30.03 51.74
CA SER A 191 -7.65 -28.75 52.47
C SER A 191 -8.64 -28.79 53.63
N THR A 192 -8.26 -28.16 54.75
CA THR A 192 -8.96 -28.23 56.05
C THR A 192 -10.18 -27.29 56.14
N GLY A 193 -10.81 -26.97 55.01
CA GLY A 193 -11.90 -26.00 54.89
C GLY A 193 -13.31 -26.62 54.85
N SER A 194 -14.25 -25.83 54.33
CA SER A 194 -15.57 -26.30 53.91
C SER A 194 -15.78 -25.93 52.44
N GLY A 195 -16.17 -26.91 51.63
CA GLY A 195 -16.16 -26.82 50.18
C GLY A 195 -17.35 -27.50 49.55
N ILE A 196 -17.92 -26.90 48.51
CA ILE A 196 -19.07 -27.44 47.77
C ILE A 196 -18.56 -27.96 46.43
N ILE A 197 -19.00 -29.16 46.05
CA ILE A 197 -18.70 -29.77 44.75
C ILE A 197 -19.74 -29.30 43.74
N PHE A 198 -21.03 -29.46 44.07
CA PHE A 198 -22.14 -28.97 43.26
C PHE A 198 -23.30 -28.43 44.11
N SER A 199 -24.03 -27.45 43.59
CA SER A 199 -25.28 -26.95 44.20
C SER A 199 -26.33 -26.61 43.15
N TYR A 200 -27.60 -26.77 43.51
CA TYR A 200 -28.78 -26.37 42.73
C TYR A 200 -29.58 -25.36 43.54
N THR A 201 -29.67 -24.14 43.02
CA THR A 201 -30.19 -22.97 43.73
C THR A 201 -31.39 -22.37 43.01
N GLY A 202 -32.49 -22.21 43.74
CA GLY A 202 -33.64 -21.42 43.32
C GLY A 202 -33.79 -20.21 44.23
N LYS A 203 -35.01 -19.92 44.67
CA LYS A 203 -35.25 -18.88 45.70
C LYS A 203 -34.49 -19.20 46.99
N ASP A 204 -34.39 -20.48 47.34
CA ASP A 204 -33.44 -21.01 48.32
C ASP A 204 -32.65 -22.22 47.76
N PRO A 205 -31.64 -22.77 48.45
CA PRO A 205 -30.90 -23.92 47.93
C PRO A 205 -31.73 -25.20 48.05
N TYR A 206 -31.96 -25.91 46.93
CA TYR A 206 -32.79 -27.12 46.91
C TYR A 206 -31.98 -28.43 46.90
N LEU A 207 -30.74 -28.39 46.41
CA LEU A 207 -29.78 -29.49 46.50
C LEU A 207 -28.37 -28.92 46.68
N THR A 208 -27.56 -29.48 47.58
CA THR A 208 -26.13 -29.12 47.72
C THR A 208 -25.34 -30.35 48.15
N PHE A 209 -24.19 -30.59 47.53
CA PHE A 209 -23.26 -31.65 47.94
C PHE A 209 -21.86 -31.07 48.16
N GLY A 210 -21.26 -31.39 49.32
CA GLY A 210 -19.95 -30.88 49.69
C GLY A 210 -19.48 -31.41 51.04
N HIS A 211 -18.45 -30.76 51.60
CA HIS A 211 -17.92 -31.06 52.91
C HIS A 211 -17.88 -29.81 53.81
N ASN A 212 -17.99 -30.03 55.12
CA ASN A 212 -18.05 -28.99 56.14
C ASN A 212 -17.03 -29.31 57.24
N GLY A 213 -15.76 -29.03 56.97
CA GLY A 213 -14.66 -29.60 57.75
C GLY A 213 -14.58 -31.11 57.51
N ASN A 214 -14.82 -31.90 58.55
CA ASN A 214 -14.70 -33.37 58.52
C ASN A 214 -15.98 -34.11 58.12
N SER A 215 -17.15 -33.45 58.01
CA SER A 215 -18.37 -34.09 57.49
C SER A 215 -18.49 -33.92 55.98
N VAL A 216 -18.98 -34.95 55.29
CA VAL A 216 -19.44 -34.88 53.90
C VAL A 216 -20.95 -34.92 53.93
N ASP A 217 -21.62 -33.88 53.45
CA ASP A 217 -23.04 -33.64 53.67
C ASP A 217 -23.80 -33.45 52.35
N LEU A 218 -24.94 -34.12 52.21
CA LEU A 218 -25.91 -33.90 51.14
C LEU A 218 -27.10 -33.14 51.71
N ILE A 219 -27.34 -31.93 51.23
CA ILE A 219 -28.44 -31.07 51.67
C ILE A 219 -29.55 -31.12 50.63
N ILE A 220 -30.77 -31.46 51.04
CA ILE A 220 -31.94 -31.58 50.17
C ILE A 220 -33.07 -30.71 50.76
N GLY A 221 -33.38 -29.61 50.09
CA GLY A 221 -34.16 -28.51 50.68
C GLY A 221 -33.55 -28.07 52.02
N ASN A 222 -34.36 -28.07 53.08
CA ASN A 222 -33.91 -27.73 54.44
C ASN A 222 -33.34 -28.92 55.24
N VAL A 223 -33.11 -30.09 54.61
CA VAL A 223 -32.68 -31.32 55.30
C VAL A 223 -31.21 -31.61 55.00
N THR A 224 -30.38 -31.62 56.05
CA THR A 224 -28.97 -32.04 55.98
C THR A 224 -28.84 -33.54 56.25
N CYS A 225 -28.40 -34.31 55.26
CA CYS A 225 -28.15 -35.74 55.35
C CYS A 225 -26.63 -36.01 55.37
N PRO A 226 -26.02 -36.34 56.53
CA PRO A 226 -24.58 -36.62 56.61
C PRO A 226 -24.22 -37.97 55.97
N VAL A 227 -23.30 -37.92 55.01
CA VAL A 227 -22.86 -39.01 54.13
C VAL A 227 -21.46 -39.55 54.52
N SER A 228 -20.82 -38.95 55.53
CA SER A 228 -19.46 -39.26 56.01
C SER A 228 -19.18 -40.74 56.33
N ASP A 229 -20.22 -41.50 56.70
CA ASP A 229 -20.09 -42.95 56.98
C ASP A 229 -19.86 -43.77 55.69
N LEU A 230 -20.18 -43.21 54.53
CA LEU A 230 -20.06 -43.85 53.22
C LEU A 230 -18.72 -43.53 52.56
N VAL A 231 -18.29 -42.25 52.55
CA VAL A 231 -17.02 -41.79 51.96
C VAL A 231 -16.38 -40.72 52.85
N THR A 232 -15.05 -40.78 53.00
CA THR A 232 -14.27 -39.86 53.84
C THR A 232 -13.54 -38.81 53.01
N LEU A 233 -13.12 -37.68 53.60
CA LEU A 233 -12.36 -36.68 52.84
C LEU A 233 -10.96 -37.17 52.41
N ALA A 234 -10.40 -38.15 53.12
CA ALA A 234 -9.12 -38.80 52.79
C ALA A 234 -9.21 -39.72 51.57
N ASP A 235 -10.40 -40.04 51.08
CA ASP A 235 -10.61 -40.85 49.88
C ASP A 235 -10.33 -40.09 48.58
N ILE A 236 -10.43 -38.75 48.60
CA ILE A 236 -10.21 -37.87 47.44
C ILE A 236 -8.71 -37.72 47.22
N THR A 237 -8.18 -38.42 46.22
CA THR A 237 -6.76 -38.39 45.87
C THR A 237 -6.45 -37.31 44.82
N SER A 238 -5.17 -37.15 44.48
CA SER A 238 -4.72 -36.37 43.33
C SER A 238 -5.01 -37.01 41.97
N ILE A 239 -5.51 -38.26 41.94
CA ILE A 239 -5.89 -39.00 40.74
C ILE A 239 -7.41 -38.95 40.57
N MET A 240 -7.89 -38.71 39.35
CA MET A 240 -9.33 -38.70 39.05
C MET A 240 -9.94 -40.10 39.20
N GLN A 241 -11.07 -40.16 39.90
CA GLN A 241 -11.79 -41.40 40.18
C GLN A 241 -13.30 -41.16 40.12
N LEU A 242 -14.04 -42.13 39.55
CA LEU A 242 -15.48 -42.06 39.39
C LEU A 242 -16.19 -42.11 40.75
N PHE A 243 -16.98 -41.09 41.01
CA PHE A 243 -17.86 -40.95 42.15
C PHE A 243 -19.30 -40.78 41.64
N CYS A 244 -20.21 -41.62 42.11
CA CYS A 244 -21.64 -41.50 41.87
C CYS A 244 -22.41 -41.41 43.19
N ILE A 245 -23.41 -40.53 43.26
CA ILE A 245 -24.33 -40.41 44.38
C ILE A 245 -25.79 -40.43 43.89
N THR A 246 -26.63 -41.22 44.56
CA THR A 246 -28.06 -41.37 44.25
C THR A 246 -28.92 -41.00 45.44
N TRP A 247 -30.17 -40.60 45.18
CA TRP A 247 -31.19 -40.36 46.22
C TRP A 247 -32.59 -40.64 45.67
N SER A 248 -33.51 -41.14 46.51
CA SER A 248 -34.94 -41.22 46.21
C SER A 248 -35.81 -40.76 47.38
N ASN A 249 -36.81 -39.91 47.10
CA ASN A 249 -37.75 -39.41 48.11
C ASN A 249 -38.79 -40.45 48.57
N THR A 250 -38.86 -41.62 47.93
CA THR A 250 -39.86 -42.66 48.24
C THR A 250 -39.51 -43.42 49.51
N ASN A 251 -38.21 -43.66 49.73
CA ASN A 251 -37.64 -44.43 50.83
C ASN A 251 -36.58 -43.63 51.61
N GLY A 252 -36.17 -42.45 51.13
CA GLY A 252 -35.14 -41.62 51.75
C GLY A 252 -33.73 -42.19 51.65
N VAL A 253 -33.52 -43.22 50.83
CA VAL A 253 -32.20 -43.86 50.67
C VAL A 253 -31.29 -42.96 49.85
N ILE A 254 -30.09 -42.73 50.37
CA ILE A 254 -28.96 -42.14 49.67
C ILE A 254 -27.94 -43.27 49.48
N ALA A 255 -27.44 -43.47 48.26
CA ALA A 255 -26.36 -44.42 48.00
C ALA A 255 -25.18 -43.73 47.32
N VAL A 256 -23.98 -44.22 47.60
CA VAL A 256 -22.73 -43.74 47.00
C VAL A 256 -21.99 -44.94 46.40
N TYR A 257 -21.55 -44.78 45.17
CA TYR A 257 -20.72 -45.73 44.44
C TYR A 257 -19.38 -45.08 44.09
N PHE A 258 -18.29 -45.64 44.62
CA PHE A 258 -16.96 -45.06 44.54
C PHE A 258 -15.88 -46.14 44.71
N LYS A 259 -14.80 -46.09 43.91
CA LYS A 259 -13.76 -47.16 43.84
C LYS A 259 -14.38 -48.58 43.69
N GLY A 260 -15.47 -48.71 42.92
CA GLY A 260 -16.20 -49.98 42.74
C GLY A 260 -17.06 -50.43 43.94
N ASN A 261 -17.03 -49.72 45.07
CA ASN A 261 -17.77 -50.05 46.27
C ASN A 261 -19.11 -49.30 46.31
N TYR A 262 -20.21 -50.01 46.51
CA TYR A 262 -21.55 -49.44 46.73
C TYR A 262 -21.90 -49.48 48.22
N LYS A 263 -22.25 -48.33 48.80
CA LYS A 263 -22.76 -48.21 50.18
C LYS A 263 -23.99 -47.31 50.20
N PHE A 264 -24.90 -47.51 51.16
CA PHE A 264 -26.13 -46.73 51.28
C PHE A 264 -26.51 -46.41 52.73
N LYS A 265 -27.30 -45.36 52.91
CA LYS A 265 -27.81 -44.88 54.21
C LYS A 265 -29.18 -44.23 54.02
N THR A 266 -30.10 -44.46 54.95
CA THR A 266 -31.44 -43.85 54.91
C THR A 266 -31.45 -42.51 55.64
N CYS A 267 -31.86 -41.45 54.95
CA CYS A 267 -32.11 -40.13 55.52
C CYS A 267 -33.63 -39.89 55.57
N SER A 268 -34.29 -40.40 56.61
CA SER A 268 -35.77 -40.42 56.74
C SER A 268 -36.41 -39.04 56.60
N ASN A 269 -35.74 -37.98 57.03
CA ASN A 269 -36.23 -36.60 56.93
C ASN A 269 -36.35 -36.10 55.47
N SER A 270 -35.69 -36.75 54.50
CA SER A 270 -35.77 -36.40 53.07
C SER A 270 -36.97 -37.04 52.34
N ILE A 271 -37.73 -37.92 53.01
CA ILE A 271 -38.87 -38.61 52.40
C ILE A 271 -39.95 -37.58 51.99
N GLY A 272 -40.49 -37.75 50.79
CA GLY A 272 -41.50 -36.85 50.20
C GLY A 272 -40.97 -35.51 49.64
N MET A 273 -39.71 -35.13 49.91
CA MET A 273 -39.09 -33.92 49.33
C MET A 273 -39.01 -33.98 47.80
N ARG A 274 -38.96 -32.82 47.14
CA ARG A 274 -38.71 -32.67 45.69
C ARG A 274 -37.95 -31.36 45.44
N THR A 275 -37.12 -31.30 44.41
CA THR A 275 -36.54 -30.01 43.97
C THR A 275 -37.55 -29.20 43.14
N GLU A 276 -37.42 -27.88 43.13
CA GLU A 276 -38.21 -27.00 42.26
C GLU A 276 -37.65 -26.95 40.82
N ILE A 277 -38.48 -26.51 39.86
CA ILE A 277 -38.14 -26.36 38.44
C ILE A 277 -37.47 -24.99 38.22
N GLY A 278 -36.41 -24.93 37.40
CA GLY A 278 -35.85 -23.67 36.92
C GLY A 278 -34.91 -22.94 37.90
N GLY A 279 -34.22 -23.68 38.77
CA GLY A 279 -33.04 -23.16 39.49
C GLY A 279 -31.78 -23.16 38.62
N SER A 280 -30.72 -22.49 39.07
CA SER A 280 -29.38 -22.63 38.48
C SER A 280 -28.61 -23.76 39.14
N PHE A 281 -27.86 -24.53 38.36
CA PHE A 281 -26.97 -25.59 38.84
C PHE A 281 -25.51 -25.14 38.68
N GLU A 282 -24.81 -24.93 39.80
CA GLU A 282 -23.44 -24.40 39.85
C GLU A 282 -22.46 -25.45 40.39
N LEU A 283 -21.23 -25.46 39.89
CA LEU A 283 -20.10 -26.23 40.44
C LEU A 283 -19.20 -25.32 41.29
N GLY A 284 -18.73 -25.81 42.44
CA GLY A 284 -17.77 -25.10 43.30
C GLY A 284 -18.30 -23.97 44.20
N ARG A 285 -19.59 -23.63 44.15
CA ARG A 285 -20.14 -22.37 44.73
C ARG A 285 -21.25 -22.58 45.76
N GLY A 286 -21.39 -21.65 46.72
CA GLY A 286 -22.43 -21.70 47.76
C GLY A 286 -22.67 -20.40 48.54
N LYS A 287 -23.76 -20.37 49.33
CA LYS A 287 -24.30 -19.18 50.03
C LYS A 287 -23.49 -18.68 51.26
N LYS A 288 -22.41 -19.34 51.69
CA LYS A 288 -21.63 -18.95 52.90
C LYS A 288 -20.21 -18.49 52.55
N GLN A 289 -19.68 -17.53 53.31
CA GLN A 289 -18.27 -17.14 53.25
C GLN A 289 -17.38 -18.22 53.89
N GLY A 290 -16.45 -18.76 53.10
CA GLY A 290 -15.47 -19.78 53.46
C GLY A 290 -14.44 -19.92 52.34
N GLN A 291 -13.30 -20.59 52.59
CA GLN A 291 -12.27 -20.79 51.56
C GLN A 291 -12.67 -21.92 50.61
N ASN A 292 -12.72 -21.65 49.30
CA ASN A 292 -13.09 -22.64 48.29
C ASN A 292 -12.09 -23.80 48.18
N PHE A 293 -12.61 -24.99 47.90
CA PHE A 293 -11.86 -26.24 47.77
C PHE A 293 -11.16 -26.32 46.40
N ASN A 294 -9.83 -26.48 46.37
CA ASN A 294 -9.05 -26.52 45.13
C ASN A 294 -9.09 -27.92 44.51
N CYS A 295 -9.95 -28.09 43.51
CA CYS A 295 -10.33 -29.40 43.00
C CYS A 295 -10.63 -29.36 41.49
N LEU A 296 -10.32 -30.48 40.82
CA LEU A 296 -10.61 -30.75 39.42
C LEU A 296 -11.80 -31.71 39.33
N ILE A 297 -12.75 -31.41 38.46
CA ILE A 297 -13.93 -32.23 38.17
C ILE A 297 -14.00 -32.57 36.67
N TYR A 298 -14.54 -33.74 36.34
CA TYR A 298 -14.65 -34.24 34.98
C TYR A 298 -15.92 -35.09 34.80
N ASN A 299 -16.43 -35.16 33.57
CA ASN A 299 -17.52 -36.05 33.15
C ASN A 299 -18.78 -36.00 34.04
N PHE A 300 -19.16 -34.80 34.51
CA PHE A 300 -20.34 -34.61 35.35
C PHE A 300 -21.62 -34.85 34.56
N ARG A 301 -22.42 -35.80 35.03
CA ARG A 301 -23.67 -36.26 34.42
C ARG A 301 -24.75 -36.43 35.47
N LEU A 302 -25.98 -36.00 35.15
CA LEU A 302 -27.14 -36.04 36.04
C LEU A 302 -28.30 -36.78 35.37
N TRP A 303 -28.92 -37.69 36.12
CA TRP A 303 -30.13 -38.41 35.71
C TRP A 303 -31.29 -38.21 36.69
N SER A 304 -32.53 -38.29 36.17
CA SER A 304 -33.79 -38.16 36.90
C SER A 304 -34.29 -39.47 37.56
N SER A 305 -33.41 -40.45 37.71
CA SER A 305 -33.66 -41.75 38.34
C SER A 305 -32.57 -42.06 39.37
N ALA A 306 -32.90 -42.80 40.42
CA ALA A 306 -31.91 -43.36 41.34
C ALA A 306 -31.46 -44.72 40.81
N MET A 307 -30.22 -44.82 40.31
CA MET A 307 -29.67 -46.05 39.75
C MET A 307 -29.34 -47.08 40.83
N THR A 308 -29.54 -48.35 40.49
CA THR A 308 -29.12 -49.52 41.29
C THR A 308 -27.63 -49.80 41.15
N PHE A 309 -27.09 -50.67 42.02
CA PHE A 309 -25.71 -51.15 41.91
C PHE A 309 -25.40 -51.77 40.54
N SER A 310 -26.33 -52.53 39.95
CA SER A 310 -26.10 -53.17 38.65
C SER A 310 -25.89 -52.11 37.57
N GLU A 311 -26.78 -51.12 37.49
CA GLU A 311 -26.70 -50.04 36.50
C GLU A 311 -25.42 -49.22 36.69
N LEU A 312 -25.08 -48.83 37.93
CA LEU A 312 -23.86 -48.11 38.27
C LEU A 312 -22.57 -48.89 37.95
N SER A 313 -22.59 -50.23 38.11
CA SER A 313 -21.45 -51.08 37.75
C SER A 313 -21.25 -51.21 36.24
N SER A 314 -22.32 -51.05 35.45
CA SER A 314 -22.29 -51.04 33.98
C SER A 314 -22.14 -49.66 33.34
N LEU A 315 -22.09 -48.59 34.14
CA LEU A 315 -22.13 -47.21 33.63
C LEU A 315 -20.81 -46.82 32.98
N THR A 316 -20.80 -46.81 31.65
CA THR A 316 -19.66 -46.37 30.84
C THR A 316 -19.41 -44.87 30.96
N CYS A 317 -18.22 -44.41 30.54
CA CYS A 317 -17.87 -42.99 30.58
C CYS A 317 -18.67 -42.16 29.54
N ASP A 318 -19.02 -42.76 28.40
CA ASP A 318 -19.69 -42.14 27.26
C ASP A 318 -21.21 -42.06 27.42
N ALA A 319 -21.79 -42.86 28.31
CA ALA A 319 -23.22 -42.83 28.64
C ALA A 319 -23.70 -41.40 28.95
N VAL A 320 -24.82 -41.01 28.32
CA VAL A 320 -25.34 -39.63 28.31
C VAL A 320 -26.27 -39.38 29.49
N GLY A 321 -26.08 -38.26 30.19
CA GLY A 321 -26.97 -37.78 31.25
C GLY A 321 -28.33 -37.31 30.72
N ASN A 322 -29.44 -37.84 31.25
CA ASN A 322 -30.79 -37.48 30.76
C ASN A 322 -31.34 -36.15 31.33
N VAL A 323 -30.62 -35.50 32.25
CA VAL A 323 -30.92 -34.15 32.74
C VAL A 323 -29.78 -33.18 32.43
N VAL A 324 -28.54 -33.59 32.67
CA VAL A 324 -27.31 -32.83 32.33
C VAL A 324 -26.25 -33.81 31.84
N ASP A 325 -25.63 -33.52 30.69
CA ASP A 325 -24.47 -34.27 30.17
C ASP A 325 -23.19 -33.43 30.18
N TRP A 326 -22.01 -34.07 30.14
CA TRP A 326 -20.72 -33.38 30.08
C TRP A 326 -20.39 -32.94 28.64
N ASN A 327 -21.16 -31.97 28.13
CA ASN A 327 -21.08 -31.47 26.75
C ASN A 327 -21.18 -29.93 26.72
N ASN A 328 -20.48 -29.27 25.80
CA ASN A 328 -20.48 -27.81 25.63
C ASN A 328 -21.87 -27.20 25.44
N SER A 329 -22.86 -27.97 24.93
CA SER A 329 -24.25 -27.50 24.81
C SER A 329 -25.02 -27.45 26.14
N PHE A 330 -24.50 -28.07 27.21
CA PHE A 330 -25.13 -28.14 28.53
C PHE A 330 -24.49 -27.23 29.58
N TRP A 331 -23.31 -26.65 29.34
CA TRP A 331 -22.53 -25.96 30.37
C TRP A 331 -21.96 -24.61 29.90
N ASP A 332 -22.15 -23.58 30.73
CA ASP A 332 -21.42 -22.31 30.65
C ASP A 332 -20.13 -22.45 31.48
N ILE A 333 -19.00 -22.76 30.82
CA ILE A 333 -17.69 -22.91 31.49
C ILE A 333 -16.68 -21.92 30.89
N PRO A 334 -16.07 -21.01 31.69
CA PRO A 334 -15.04 -20.12 31.18
C PRO A 334 -13.77 -20.91 30.81
N ALA A 335 -13.22 -20.68 29.62
CA ALA A 335 -12.09 -21.44 29.07
C ALA A 335 -10.82 -21.43 29.95
N SER A 336 -10.67 -20.45 30.85
CA SER A 336 -9.59 -20.41 31.85
C SER A 336 -9.63 -21.54 32.90
N TYR A 337 -10.78 -22.20 33.08
CA TYR A 337 -10.96 -23.29 34.03
C TYR A 337 -10.90 -24.67 33.39
N ALA A 338 -11.10 -24.78 32.07
CA ALA A 338 -11.03 -26.02 31.32
C ALA A 338 -9.59 -26.35 30.89
N GLN A 339 -9.18 -27.60 31.06
CA GLN A 339 -7.85 -28.10 30.69
C GLN A 339 -8.00 -29.41 29.91
N THR A 340 -7.39 -29.51 28.74
CA THR A 340 -7.34 -30.76 27.98
C THR A 340 -6.36 -31.75 28.60
N ASP A 341 -6.76 -33.01 28.73
CA ASP A 341 -5.91 -34.07 29.30
C ASP A 341 -6.26 -35.42 28.65
N SER A 342 -5.26 -36.07 28.05
CA SER A 342 -5.42 -37.34 27.32
C SER A 342 -5.46 -38.58 28.22
N SER A 343 -5.25 -38.42 29.53
CA SER A 343 -5.36 -39.50 30.52
C SER A 343 -6.77 -39.67 31.11
N LEU A 344 -7.72 -38.82 30.71
CA LEU A 344 -9.11 -38.85 31.16
C LEU A 344 -9.87 -40.07 30.63
N SER A 345 -10.76 -40.64 31.46
CA SER A 345 -11.44 -41.94 31.20
C SER A 345 -12.20 -42.02 29.88
N CYS A 346 -12.65 -40.88 29.35
CA CYS A 346 -13.41 -40.76 28.10
C CYS A 346 -12.72 -39.86 27.05
N SER A 347 -11.43 -39.57 27.22
CA SER A 347 -10.63 -38.90 26.19
C SER A 347 -10.49 -39.83 24.99
N THR A 348 -11.27 -39.59 23.93
CA THR A 348 -11.01 -40.25 22.65
C THR A 348 -9.67 -39.73 22.12
N ALA A 349 -8.69 -40.63 22.03
CA ALA A 349 -7.54 -40.39 21.18
C ALA A 349 -8.08 -40.09 19.78
N VAL A 350 -7.74 -38.93 19.22
CA VAL A 350 -8.10 -38.56 17.85
C VAL A 350 -7.67 -39.74 16.95
N PRO A 351 -8.58 -40.32 16.15
CA PRO A 351 -8.25 -41.52 15.39
C PRO A 351 -7.13 -41.18 14.42
N ALA A 352 -5.94 -41.73 14.68
CA ALA A 352 -4.83 -41.68 13.75
C ALA A 352 -5.27 -42.41 12.48
N THR A 353 -5.52 -41.64 11.42
CA THR A 353 -6.07 -42.17 10.16
C THR A 353 -5.19 -43.31 9.68
N THR A 354 -5.79 -44.48 9.43
CA THR A 354 -5.06 -45.73 9.20
C THR A 354 -4.09 -45.62 8.04
N SER A 355 -2.79 -45.54 8.34
CA SER A 355 -1.73 -45.34 7.37
C SER A 355 -1.49 -46.61 6.55
N GLN A 356 -2.12 -46.71 5.37
CA GLN A 356 -1.74 -47.71 4.38
C GLN A 356 -0.48 -47.25 3.63
N THR A 357 0.65 -47.85 4.03
CA THR A 357 1.84 -48.18 3.21
C THR A 357 2.42 -47.15 2.22
N THR A 358 3.67 -46.75 2.52
CA THR A 358 4.77 -46.59 1.55
C THR A 358 4.73 -45.45 0.52
N SER A 359 4.67 -44.20 0.98
CA SER A 359 5.71 -43.19 0.66
C SER A 359 5.59 -42.01 1.65
N CYS A 360 6.60 -41.14 1.73
CA CYS A 360 6.79 -40.29 2.92
C CYS A 360 5.62 -39.34 3.24
N LEU A 361 5.05 -39.49 4.44
CA LEU A 361 4.07 -38.55 5.01
C LEU A 361 4.78 -37.47 5.84
N SER A 362 4.44 -36.21 5.55
CA SER A 362 4.76 -35.02 6.34
C SER A 362 6.22 -34.55 6.41
N SER A 363 6.63 -33.77 5.41
CA SER A 363 6.96 -32.33 5.55
C SER A 363 7.24 -31.73 4.16
N GLY A 364 6.87 -30.48 3.88
CA GLY A 364 7.49 -29.72 2.76
C GLY A 364 9.01 -29.61 2.91
N VAL A 365 9.45 -29.66 4.18
CA VAL A 365 10.83 -29.59 4.71
C VAL A 365 11.58 -30.93 4.67
N GLY A 366 10.98 -31.97 4.08
CA GLY A 366 11.57 -33.31 3.90
C GLY A 366 11.59 -34.25 5.12
N CYS A 367 11.90 -35.51 4.83
CA CYS A 367 11.92 -36.63 5.79
C CYS A 367 13.35 -37.16 6.06
N PRO A 368 14.14 -36.54 6.96
CA PRO A 368 15.40 -37.16 7.37
C PRO A 368 15.13 -38.32 8.35
N GLU A 369 15.85 -39.44 8.21
CA GLU A 369 15.84 -40.52 9.22
C GLU A 369 16.41 -40.05 10.58
N PHE A 370 17.18 -38.97 10.55
CA PHE A 370 17.99 -38.46 11.66
C PHE A 370 17.58 -37.03 12.03
N THR A 371 17.66 -36.71 13.32
CA THR A 371 17.53 -35.35 13.85
C THR A 371 18.86 -34.93 14.47
N TYR A 372 19.34 -33.74 14.12
CA TYR A 372 20.65 -33.24 14.51
C TYR A 372 20.53 -32.19 15.61
N TYR A 373 21.30 -32.35 16.67
CA TYR A 373 21.42 -31.37 17.75
C TYR A 373 22.88 -31.00 17.92
N ARG A 374 23.18 -29.72 18.12
CA ARG A 374 24.51 -29.26 18.52
C ARG A 374 24.52 -29.02 20.02
N ILE A 375 25.54 -29.55 20.68
CA ILE A 375 25.78 -29.33 22.11
C ILE A 375 27.00 -28.45 22.31
N SER A 376 26.96 -27.61 23.34
CA SER A 376 28.10 -26.84 23.84
C SER A 376 28.22 -27.10 25.33
N LEU A 377 29.38 -27.61 25.74
CA LEU A 377 29.70 -28.03 27.10
C LEU A 377 30.81 -27.14 27.64
N LEU A 378 30.54 -26.43 28.73
CA LEU A 378 31.58 -25.76 29.51
C LEU A 378 32.04 -26.72 30.61
N VAL A 379 33.30 -27.13 30.54
CA VAL A 379 33.93 -28.11 31.42
C VAL A 379 35.04 -27.44 32.22
N SER A 380 35.08 -27.73 33.52
CA SER A 380 36.10 -27.27 34.48
C SER A 380 36.79 -28.48 35.13
N ASP A 381 38.11 -28.57 35.01
CA ASP A 381 38.96 -29.64 35.56
C ASP A 381 40.35 -29.10 35.93
N ASP A 382 41.06 -29.78 36.83
CA ASP A 382 42.45 -29.49 37.20
C ASP A 382 43.45 -30.12 36.21
N LEU A 383 43.02 -31.12 35.42
CA LEU A 383 43.81 -31.79 34.38
C LEU A 383 43.41 -31.37 32.95
N PRO A 384 44.31 -31.52 31.95
CA PRO A 384 43.97 -31.28 30.55
C PRO A 384 43.18 -32.47 29.96
N ILE A 385 41.91 -32.24 29.65
CA ILE A 385 41.02 -33.24 29.02
C ILE A 385 41.27 -33.29 27.50
N THR A 386 41.15 -34.49 26.90
CA THR A 386 41.25 -34.73 25.45
C THR A 386 39.88 -34.88 24.79
N ASP A 387 39.78 -34.58 23.49
CA ASP A 387 38.53 -34.69 22.72
C ASP A 387 37.96 -36.13 22.73
N ASP A 388 38.84 -37.13 22.67
CA ASP A 388 38.50 -38.56 22.76
C ASP A 388 37.85 -38.92 24.11
N PHE A 389 38.32 -38.35 25.22
CA PHE A 389 37.73 -38.58 26.54
C PHE A 389 36.28 -38.05 26.63
N ILE A 390 36.03 -36.84 26.11
CA ILE A 390 34.67 -36.28 26.01
C ILE A 390 33.80 -37.10 25.05
N THR A 391 34.37 -37.58 23.94
CA THR A 391 33.67 -38.44 22.97
C THR A 391 33.22 -39.77 23.61
N GLN A 392 34.10 -40.41 24.39
CA GLN A 392 33.79 -41.65 25.11
C GLN A 392 32.73 -41.43 26.21
N TRP A 393 32.82 -40.33 26.97
CA TRP A 393 31.81 -39.98 27.97
C TRP A 393 30.43 -39.70 27.36
N LEU A 394 30.37 -38.98 26.23
CA LEU A 394 29.11 -38.73 25.51
C LEU A 394 28.50 -40.04 24.98
N ASN A 395 29.30 -40.93 24.39
CA ASN A 395 28.83 -42.23 23.92
C ASN A 395 28.25 -43.07 25.08
N GLN A 396 28.97 -43.20 26.20
CA GLN A 396 28.49 -43.91 27.39
C GLN A 396 27.19 -43.29 27.95
N THR A 397 27.08 -41.96 27.94
CA THR A 397 25.89 -41.24 28.44
C THR A 397 24.61 -41.61 27.70
N PHE A 398 24.69 -41.89 26.39
CA PHE A 398 23.51 -42.23 25.57
C PHE A 398 23.34 -43.73 25.27
N GLN A 399 24.35 -44.56 25.57
CA GLN A 399 24.32 -46.01 25.31
C GLN A 399 23.17 -46.74 26.03
N ASP A 400 22.94 -46.43 27.31
CA ASP A 400 21.85 -47.01 28.12
C ASP A 400 20.58 -46.11 28.10
N TRP A 401 20.08 -45.74 26.92
CA TRP A 401 18.85 -44.97 26.77
C TRP A 401 17.92 -45.57 25.71
N ASN A 402 16.61 -45.38 25.87
CA ASN A 402 15.58 -45.89 24.95
C ASN A 402 15.57 -45.20 23.56
N HIS A 403 16.56 -44.36 23.27
CA HIS A 403 16.65 -43.53 22.07
C HIS A 403 18.04 -43.66 21.45
N THR A 404 18.08 -44.10 20.20
CA THR A 404 19.31 -44.30 19.42
C THR A 404 19.95 -42.98 19.03
N ILE A 405 21.00 -42.57 19.75
CA ILE A 405 21.80 -41.35 19.50
C ILE A 405 23.25 -41.73 19.22
N TYR A 406 23.82 -41.13 18.17
CA TYR A 406 25.24 -41.22 17.84
C TYR A 406 25.93 -39.87 18.11
N VAL A 407 27.18 -39.91 18.59
CA VAL A 407 28.02 -38.72 18.75
C VAL A 407 28.85 -38.53 17.48
N SER A 408 28.86 -37.31 16.93
CA SER A 408 29.60 -36.93 15.73
C SER A 408 30.41 -35.67 15.99
N ASN A 409 31.67 -35.66 15.53
CA ASN A 409 32.64 -34.55 15.58
C ASN A 409 32.63 -33.73 16.88
N VAL A 410 33.41 -34.17 17.88
CA VAL A 410 33.75 -33.35 19.06
C VAL A 410 34.91 -32.42 18.68
N SER A 411 34.81 -31.14 19.05
CA SER A 411 35.86 -30.14 18.84
C SER A 411 35.97 -29.16 20.01
N ILE A 412 37.19 -28.69 20.26
CA ILE A 412 37.51 -27.66 21.26
C ILE A 412 37.55 -26.27 20.62
N LEU A 413 36.93 -25.26 21.26
CA LEU A 413 37.04 -23.86 20.82
C LEU A 413 38.33 -23.21 21.37
N PRO A 414 39.22 -22.68 20.51
CA PRO A 414 40.45 -22.02 20.96
C PRO A 414 40.20 -20.58 21.44
N GLY A 415 40.16 -20.39 22.76
CA GLY A 415 40.15 -19.08 23.45
C GLY A 415 39.01 -18.95 24.46
N THR A 416 39.16 -18.27 25.59
CA THR A 416 40.26 -17.37 26.03
C THR A 416 40.84 -17.76 27.39
N ASP A 417 42.17 -17.73 27.52
CA ASP A 417 42.83 -17.76 28.83
C ASP A 417 42.45 -16.53 29.67
N SER A 418 41.73 -16.73 30.77
CA SER A 418 41.62 -15.76 31.87
C SER A 418 42.44 -16.28 33.04
N SER A 419 43.57 -15.64 33.32
CA SER A 419 44.61 -16.17 34.20
C SER A 419 44.26 -16.20 35.69
N ILE A 420 44.97 -17.07 36.43
CA ILE A 420 45.03 -17.13 37.91
C ILE A 420 43.74 -17.67 38.61
N THR A 421 43.33 -18.89 38.27
CA THR A 421 42.73 -19.84 39.24
C THR A 421 43.24 -21.27 38.96
N THR A 422 43.05 -22.21 39.89
CA THR A 422 43.65 -23.56 39.80
C THR A 422 42.99 -24.50 38.80
N SER A 423 41.71 -24.30 38.50
CA SER A 423 40.95 -25.12 37.54
C SER A 423 40.94 -24.47 36.15
N ARG A 424 41.10 -25.29 35.10
CA ARG A 424 41.08 -24.88 33.70
C ARG A 424 39.69 -25.06 33.11
N ARG A 425 39.26 -24.08 32.32
CA ARG A 425 37.97 -24.10 31.60
C ARG A 425 38.15 -24.39 30.12
N TYR A 426 37.41 -25.38 29.64
CA TYR A 426 37.37 -25.81 28.26
C TYR A 426 35.94 -25.71 27.72
N THR A 427 35.76 -25.19 26.51
CA THR A 427 34.46 -25.18 25.82
C THR A 427 34.50 -26.16 24.66
N TYR A 428 33.78 -27.27 24.80
CA TYR A 428 33.65 -28.29 23.76
C TYR A 428 32.35 -28.09 22.99
N LYS A 429 32.40 -28.25 21.67
CA LYS A 429 31.23 -28.42 20.81
C LYS A 429 31.17 -29.87 20.32
N ALA A 430 29.97 -30.39 20.11
CA ALA A 430 29.75 -31.67 19.41
C ALA A 430 28.39 -31.71 18.72
N VAL A 431 28.20 -32.65 17.80
CA VAL A 431 26.90 -32.96 17.17
C VAL A 431 26.38 -34.29 17.73
N LEU A 432 25.09 -34.32 18.08
CA LEU A 432 24.34 -35.52 18.41
C LEU A 432 23.36 -35.82 17.27
N VAL A 433 23.40 -37.06 16.78
CA VAL A 433 22.58 -37.56 15.67
C VAL A 433 21.58 -38.57 16.23
N TYR A 434 20.32 -38.16 16.39
CA TYR A 434 19.23 -39.02 16.88
C TYR A 434 18.53 -39.71 15.71
N LYS A 435 18.50 -41.06 15.66
CA LYS A 435 17.63 -41.79 14.72
C LYS A 435 16.25 -41.98 15.35
N ASN A 436 15.20 -41.48 14.70
CA ASN A 436 13.83 -41.47 15.24
C ASN A 436 13.15 -42.84 15.16
N THR A 437 13.59 -43.78 15.98
CA THR A 437 13.09 -45.15 16.08
C THR A 437 11.79 -45.28 16.88
N THR A 438 11.45 -44.29 17.70
CA THR A 438 10.30 -44.34 18.63
C THR A 438 9.12 -43.45 18.22
N GLY A 439 9.14 -42.82 17.04
CA GLY A 439 8.05 -41.97 16.55
C GLY A 439 7.80 -40.69 17.37
N LYS A 440 8.77 -40.29 18.21
CA LYS A 440 8.69 -39.16 19.13
C LYS A 440 9.94 -38.30 18.97
N LEU A 441 9.74 -37.00 18.73
CA LEU A 441 10.82 -36.03 18.71
C LEU A 441 11.34 -35.79 20.14
N LEU A 442 12.66 -35.71 20.31
CA LEU A 442 13.30 -35.33 21.56
C LEU A 442 13.28 -33.80 21.73
N THR A 443 13.21 -33.32 22.96
CA THR A 443 13.39 -31.90 23.26
C THR A 443 14.81 -31.62 23.75
N ASP A 444 15.30 -30.40 23.56
CA ASP A 444 16.58 -29.95 24.13
C ASP A 444 16.64 -30.16 25.65
N ALA A 445 15.49 -30.09 26.33
CA ALA A 445 15.37 -30.34 27.77
C ALA A 445 15.58 -31.83 28.13
N ASP A 446 15.08 -32.78 27.34
CA ASP A 446 15.29 -34.22 27.58
C ASP A 446 16.78 -34.57 27.52
N ILE A 447 17.45 -34.12 26.46
CA ILE A 447 18.89 -34.34 26.23
C ILE A 447 19.71 -33.64 27.34
N LYS A 448 19.38 -32.38 27.67
CA LYS A 448 20.05 -31.62 28.74
C LYS A 448 19.85 -32.22 30.12
N ASN A 449 18.71 -32.87 30.38
CA ASN A 449 18.47 -33.60 31.63
C ASN A 449 19.24 -34.93 31.66
N ARG A 450 19.33 -35.66 30.55
CA ARG A 450 20.16 -36.88 30.47
C ARG A 450 21.65 -36.57 30.72
N LEU A 451 22.19 -35.53 30.08
CA LEU A 451 23.56 -35.05 30.28
C LEU A 451 23.88 -34.63 31.73
N LYS A 452 22.88 -34.19 32.50
CA LYS A 452 23.01 -33.89 33.95
C LYS A 452 22.89 -35.12 34.86
N SER A 453 22.27 -36.20 34.38
CA SER A 453 21.95 -37.38 35.21
C SER A 453 23.10 -38.35 35.38
N VAL A 454 24.11 -38.29 34.50
CA VAL A 454 25.30 -39.15 34.52
C VAL A 454 26.43 -38.43 35.25
N SER A 455 26.98 -39.05 36.30
CA SER A 455 28.00 -38.43 37.16
C SER A 455 29.36 -38.34 36.47
N THR A 456 29.86 -37.12 36.26
CA THR A 456 31.21 -36.85 35.75
C THR A 456 32.25 -37.01 36.86
N ALA A 457 32.72 -38.24 37.08
CA ALA A 457 33.61 -38.56 38.21
C ALA A 457 35.01 -37.91 38.15
N SER A 458 35.40 -37.34 37.00
CA SER A 458 36.71 -36.76 36.75
C SER A 458 36.71 -35.29 36.34
N PHE A 459 35.54 -34.67 36.10
CA PHE A 459 35.45 -33.26 35.69
C PHE A 459 34.14 -32.63 36.14
N THR A 460 34.08 -31.29 36.22
CA THR A 460 32.86 -30.55 36.55
C THR A 460 32.26 -29.88 35.32
N LEU A 461 30.93 -29.87 35.25
CA LEU A 461 30.18 -29.50 34.04
C LEU A 461 29.35 -28.23 34.31
N ASP A 462 30.01 -27.08 34.14
CA ASP A 462 29.54 -25.76 34.55
C ASP A 462 28.30 -25.28 33.76
N ASN A 463 28.22 -25.59 32.46
CA ASN A 463 27.10 -25.20 31.61
C ASN A 463 26.86 -26.18 30.46
N ILE A 464 25.59 -26.32 30.07
CA ILE A 464 25.13 -27.11 28.93
C ILE A 464 24.22 -26.23 28.08
N ALA A 465 24.60 -25.98 26.84
CA ALA A 465 23.63 -25.64 25.79
C ALA A 465 23.38 -26.89 24.94
N VAL A 466 22.10 -27.21 24.73
CA VAL A 466 21.63 -28.13 23.69
C VAL A 466 20.71 -27.28 22.82
N ASN A 467 20.93 -27.30 21.51
CA ASN A 467 20.00 -26.73 20.55
C ASN A 467 19.87 -27.73 19.39
N ALA A 468 18.67 -27.89 18.84
CA ALA A 468 18.52 -28.43 17.49
C ALA A 468 19.39 -27.65 16.48
N VAL A 469 19.90 -28.33 15.46
CA VAL A 469 20.51 -27.67 14.28
C VAL A 469 19.38 -27.04 13.45
N GLU A 470 19.60 -25.83 12.94
CA GLU A 470 18.60 -25.12 12.14
C GLU A 470 18.29 -25.84 10.82
N ASN A 471 17.14 -25.53 10.22
CA ASN A 471 16.86 -25.88 8.83
C ASN A 471 17.65 -24.96 7.89
N CYS A 472 17.94 -25.41 6.66
CA CYS A 472 18.32 -24.51 5.58
C CYS A 472 17.10 -23.69 5.17
N LEU A 473 17.20 -22.37 5.20
CA LEU A 473 16.10 -21.46 4.86
C LEU A 473 15.74 -21.53 3.37
N ALA A 474 14.54 -21.07 3.01
CA ALA A 474 14.15 -20.96 1.60
C ALA A 474 15.03 -19.93 0.86
N GLU A 475 15.55 -20.29 -0.30
CA GLU A 475 16.54 -19.52 -1.07
C GLU A 475 16.32 -19.71 -2.57
N GLU A 476 16.39 -18.64 -3.37
CA GLU A 476 16.36 -18.71 -4.84
C GLU A 476 17.78 -18.51 -5.40
N THR A 477 18.49 -19.61 -5.63
CA THR A 477 19.83 -19.61 -6.23
C THR A 477 20.07 -20.90 -7.04
N PRO A 478 20.45 -20.79 -8.34
CA PRO A 478 20.40 -19.59 -9.18
C PRO A 478 18.96 -19.09 -9.41
N LEU A 479 18.81 -18.03 -10.19
CA LEU A 479 17.50 -17.45 -10.56
C LEU A 479 16.55 -18.53 -11.13
N HIS A 480 15.26 -18.43 -10.78
CA HIS A 480 14.20 -19.41 -11.04
C HIS A 480 14.27 -20.72 -10.24
N TYR A 481 15.42 -21.09 -9.66
CA TYR A 481 15.59 -22.29 -8.84
C TYR A 481 15.33 -21.98 -7.36
N LYS A 482 14.05 -21.93 -7.00
CA LYS A 482 13.56 -21.58 -5.65
C LYS A 482 13.47 -22.81 -4.75
N TRP A 483 14.44 -22.95 -3.86
CA TRP A 483 14.52 -24.06 -2.90
C TRP A 483 13.69 -23.74 -1.65
N PRO A 484 12.69 -24.55 -1.26
CA PRO A 484 11.94 -24.35 -0.03
C PRO A 484 12.76 -24.77 1.21
N GLU A 485 12.36 -24.28 2.39
CA GLU A 485 13.01 -24.59 3.66
C GLU A 485 13.19 -26.11 3.84
N SER A 486 14.38 -26.55 4.29
CA SER A 486 14.77 -27.97 4.30
C SER A 486 15.54 -28.38 5.55
N ARG A 487 15.28 -29.59 6.07
CA ARG A 487 16.00 -30.12 7.23
C ARG A 487 17.43 -30.52 6.85
N PRO A 488 18.38 -30.50 7.81
CA PRO A 488 19.70 -31.06 7.58
C PRO A 488 19.65 -32.51 7.06
N SER A 489 20.60 -32.83 6.17
CA SER A 489 20.70 -34.09 5.41
C SER A 489 19.52 -34.42 4.48
N VAL A 490 18.65 -33.46 4.15
CA VAL A 490 17.64 -33.61 3.10
C VAL A 490 18.20 -33.13 1.75
N THR A 491 18.08 -33.97 0.74
CA THR A 491 18.19 -33.58 -0.67
C THR A 491 16.80 -33.27 -1.21
N LEU A 492 16.62 -32.09 -1.81
CA LEU A 492 15.42 -31.72 -2.56
C LEU A 492 15.64 -31.85 -4.06
N PHE A 493 14.52 -31.99 -4.76
CA PHE A 493 14.42 -32.00 -6.22
C PHE A 493 13.37 -30.97 -6.66
N ILE A 494 13.72 -30.15 -7.66
CA ILE A 494 12.84 -29.15 -8.29
C ILE A 494 13.02 -29.22 -9.81
N PRO A 495 12.02 -28.86 -10.63
CA PRO A 495 12.12 -28.94 -12.09
C PRO A 495 13.31 -28.11 -12.63
N CYS A 496 13.94 -28.61 -13.68
CA CYS A 496 14.83 -27.80 -14.50
C CYS A 496 14.05 -26.68 -15.19
N PHE A 497 14.48 -25.44 -15.01
CA PHE A 497 14.07 -24.31 -15.86
C PHE A 497 14.95 -24.28 -17.12
N PRO A 498 14.38 -24.07 -18.33
CA PRO A 498 12.96 -23.87 -18.62
C PRO A 498 12.17 -25.18 -18.86
N TYR A 499 12.85 -26.30 -19.09
CA TYR A 499 12.25 -27.54 -19.60
C TYR A 499 12.10 -28.58 -18.47
N LYS A 500 10.87 -28.86 -18.02
CA LYS A 500 10.54 -29.77 -16.88
C LYS A 500 10.89 -31.27 -17.12
N GLU A 501 11.66 -31.61 -18.17
CA GLU A 501 12.09 -32.99 -18.51
C GLU A 501 12.83 -33.70 -17.36
N GLN A 502 13.64 -32.94 -16.61
CA GLN A 502 14.50 -33.44 -15.54
C GLN A 502 14.45 -32.50 -14.34
N ASN A 503 15.05 -32.94 -13.22
CA ASN A 503 15.08 -32.19 -11.97
C ASN A 503 16.50 -31.76 -11.62
N ALA A 504 16.66 -30.52 -11.18
CA ALA A 504 17.80 -30.08 -10.39
C ALA A 504 17.75 -30.70 -8.99
N SER A 505 18.88 -30.85 -8.32
CA SER A 505 18.91 -31.29 -6.92
C SER A 505 19.83 -30.45 -6.05
N ARG A 506 19.53 -30.32 -4.76
CA ARG A 506 20.36 -29.59 -3.78
C ARG A 506 20.19 -30.19 -2.39
N THR A 507 21.27 -30.24 -1.63
CA THR A 507 21.28 -30.88 -0.30
C THR A 507 21.55 -29.86 0.80
N CYS A 508 20.74 -29.92 1.87
CA CYS A 508 20.98 -29.15 3.08
C CYS A 508 22.05 -29.84 3.93
N MET A 509 23.27 -29.31 3.90
CA MET A 509 24.45 -29.89 4.54
C MET A 509 24.69 -29.29 5.93
N ILE A 510 25.50 -29.95 6.76
CA ILE A 510 25.93 -29.46 8.08
C ILE A 510 27.41 -29.09 7.99
N SER A 511 27.76 -27.85 8.35
CA SER A 511 29.16 -27.42 8.31
C SER A 511 29.98 -28.08 9.43
N PRO A 512 31.15 -28.67 9.10
CA PRO A 512 31.99 -29.37 10.08
C PRO A 512 32.74 -28.42 11.04
N GLU A 513 32.74 -27.11 10.80
CA GLU A 513 33.44 -26.11 11.62
C GLU A 513 32.54 -25.49 12.70
N ASN A 514 31.30 -25.14 12.34
CA ASN A 514 30.42 -24.35 13.21
C ASN A 514 29.22 -25.14 13.76
N TYR A 515 28.88 -26.28 13.12
CA TYR A 515 27.69 -27.10 13.34
C TYR A 515 26.36 -26.35 13.13
N SER A 516 26.29 -25.51 12.10
CA SER A 516 25.03 -25.01 11.51
C SER A 516 24.69 -25.76 10.21
N SER A 517 23.44 -25.68 9.81
CA SER A 517 23.02 -26.00 8.43
C SER A 517 23.57 -24.97 7.44
N PHE A 518 23.73 -25.40 6.18
CA PHE A 518 23.93 -24.54 5.01
C PHE A 518 23.51 -25.28 3.74
N TRP A 519 23.10 -24.54 2.70
CA TRP A 519 22.85 -25.13 1.39
C TRP A 519 24.17 -25.40 0.65
N ASP A 520 24.33 -26.62 0.15
CA ASP A 520 25.41 -26.95 -0.81
C ASP A 520 25.15 -26.31 -2.19
N GLN A 521 26.07 -26.44 -3.13
CA GLN A 521 25.84 -26.03 -4.52
C GLN A 521 24.71 -26.87 -5.16
N PRO A 522 23.80 -26.26 -5.95
CA PRO A 522 22.79 -27.01 -6.68
C PRO A 522 23.43 -27.81 -7.83
N ASP A 523 23.09 -29.09 -7.91
CA ASP A 523 23.40 -29.93 -9.07
C ASP A 523 22.41 -29.60 -10.20
N LEU A 524 22.98 -29.04 -11.27
CA LEU A 524 22.31 -28.64 -12.50
C LEU A 524 22.83 -29.42 -13.72
N MET A 525 23.65 -30.47 -13.53
CA MET A 525 24.29 -31.22 -14.62
C MET A 525 23.31 -31.89 -15.58
N ASN A 526 22.07 -32.08 -15.14
CA ASN A 526 20.96 -32.66 -15.90
C ASN A 526 20.03 -31.61 -16.54
N CYS A 527 20.22 -30.31 -16.26
CA CYS A 527 19.40 -29.23 -16.78
C CYS A 527 20.03 -28.61 -18.04
N LYS A 528 19.18 -28.26 -19.01
CA LYS A 528 19.55 -27.54 -20.25
C LYS A 528 19.18 -26.06 -20.11
N ASP A 529 20.00 -25.14 -20.63
CA ASP A 529 19.59 -23.74 -20.82
C ASP A 529 18.54 -23.65 -21.95
N ILE A 530 17.89 -22.49 -22.09
CA ILE A 530 16.89 -22.21 -23.14
C ILE A 530 17.48 -22.54 -24.53
N GLU A 531 18.71 -22.12 -24.83
CA GLU A 531 19.28 -22.29 -26.18
C GLU A 531 19.85 -23.68 -26.46
N ASP A 532 20.05 -24.51 -25.44
CA ASP A 532 20.72 -25.83 -25.53
C ASP A 532 19.80 -26.94 -26.06
N ILE A 533 18.50 -26.66 -26.25
CA ILE A 533 17.57 -27.65 -26.80
C ILE A 533 17.74 -27.79 -28.33
N GLU A 534 17.98 -29.01 -28.77
CA GLU A 534 17.89 -29.37 -30.19
C GLU A 534 16.41 -29.54 -30.57
N VAL A 535 15.91 -28.61 -31.41
CA VAL A 535 14.52 -28.65 -31.87
C VAL A 535 14.40 -29.56 -33.08
N SER A 536 13.50 -30.54 -33.01
CA SER A 536 13.14 -31.48 -34.07
C SER A 536 11.69 -31.28 -34.53
N GLN A 537 11.24 -32.06 -35.52
CA GLN A 537 9.84 -32.03 -35.97
C GLN A 537 8.87 -32.53 -34.88
N GLU A 538 9.35 -33.43 -34.02
CA GLU A 538 8.56 -34.14 -33.01
C GLU A 538 8.42 -33.31 -31.73
N ASN A 539 9.49 -32.68 -31.23
CA ASN A 539 9.46 -31.91 -29.99
C ASN A 539 9.01 -30.45 -30.16
N ALA A 540 8.99 -29.89 -31.38
CA ALA A 540 8.66 -28.49 -31.64
C ALA A 540 7.33 -28.03 -31.01
N ALA A 541 6.30 -28.88 -30.99
CA ALA A 541 5.01 -28.55 -30.38
C ALA A 541 5.10 -28.37 -28.85
N GLU A 542 5.86 -29.23 -28.17
CA GLU A 542 6.05 -29.18 -26.72
C GLU A 542 6.96 -28.01 -26.31
N VAL A 543 8.06 -27.81 -27.04
CA VAL A 543 8.97 -26.67 -26.84
C VAL A 543 8.23 -25.34 -27.03
N ALA A 544 7.36 -25.22 -28.04
CA ALA A 544 6.56 -24.01 -28.23
C ALA A 544 5.63 -23.73 -27.04
N VAL A 545 4.94 -24.75 -26.50
CA VAL A 545 4.03 -24.58 -25.35
C VAL A 545 4.81 -24.13 -24.11
N GLN A 546 5.94 -24.78 -23.81
CA GLN A 546 6.76 -24.43 -22.64
C GLN A 546 7.33 -23.00 -22.76
N LEU A 547 7.69 -22.53 -23.95
CA LEU A 547 8.10 -21.15 -24.19
C LEU A 547 6.95 -20.13 -24.13
N ALA A 548 5.71 -20.53 -24.48
CA ALA A 548 4.53 -19.67 -24.38
C ALA A 548 4.14 -19.40 -22.91
N ASP A 549 4.12 -20.43 -22.07
CA ASP A 549 3.91 -20.29 -20.63
C ASP A 549 4.96 -19.39 -19.98
N ILE A 550 6.24 -19.62 -20.31
CA ILE A 550 7.36 -18.92 -19.69
C ILE A 550 7.40 -17.44 -20.10
N THR A 551 7.01 -17.09 -21.34
CA THR A 551 6.91 -15.68 -21.78
C THR A 551 5.70 -14.93 -21.25
N ASN A 552 4.73 -15.60 -20.63
CA ASN A 552 3.63 -14.93 -19.92
C ASN A 552 4.10 -14.26 -18.60
N ASN A 553 5.35 -14.53 -18.17
CA ASN A 553 5.97 -14.00 -16.96
C ASN A 553 6.94 -12.85 -17.25
N GLU A 554 7.31 -12.10 -16.21
CA GLU A 554 8.47 -11.20 -16.27
C GLU A 554 9.78 -12.01 -16.37
N LEU A 555 10.41 -11.95 -17.55
CA LEU A 555 11.69 -12.55 -17.89
C LEU A 555 12.78 -11.49 -17.99
N SER A 556 14.04 -11.88 -17.78
CA SER A 556 15.18 -11.00 -18.00
C SER A 556 15.40 -10.69 -19.47
N THR A 557 16.18 -9.63 -19.73
CA THR A 557 16.51 -9.20 -21.09
C THR A 557 17.34 -10.23 -21.87
N VAL A 558 17.99 -11.17 -21.17
CA VAL A 558 18.81 -12.24 -21.75
C VAL A 558 17.98 -13.51 -21.96
N GLU A 559 17.03 -13.82 -21.08
CA GLU A 559 16.09 -14.93 -21.32
C GLU A 559 15.24 -14.67 -22.58
N LEU A 560 14.71 -13.46 -22.74
CA LEU A 560 13.81 -13.15 -23.86
C LEU A 560 14.49 -13.20 -25.24
N SER A 561 15.76 -12.79 -25.36
CA SER A 561 16.48 -12.95 -26.63
C SER A 561 16.74 -14.43 -26.94
N LYS A 562 17.16 -15.23 -25.94
CA LYS A 562 17.30 -16.69 -26.07
C LYS A 562 16.00 -17.38 -26.51
N VAL A 563 14.85 -16.98 -25.95
CA VAL A 563 13.53 -17.50 -26.36
C VAL A 563 13.31 -17.24 -27.86
N VAL A 564 13.54 -16.01 -28.33
CA VAL A 564 13.36 -15.68 -29.76
C VAL A 564 14.37 -16.43 -30.65
N THR A 565 15.61 -16.66 -30.21
CA THR A 565 16.55 -17.56 -30.90
C THR A 565 15.95 -18.96 -31.09
N VAL A 566 15.38 -19.56 -30.03
CA VAL A 566 14.82 -20.92 -30.09
C VAL A 566 13.55 -20.98 -30.94
N VAL A 567 12.67 -19.98 -30.87
CA VAL A 567 11.51 -19.88 -31.76
C VAL A 567 11.97 -19.75 -33.22
N THR A 568 13.05 -19.03 -33.49
CA THR A 568 13.67 -18.95 -34.83
C THR A 568 14.19 -20.31 -35.30
N LYS A 569 14.88 -21.08 -34.44
CA LYS A 569 15.31 -22.47 -34.74
C LYS A 569 14.10 -23.36 -35.05
N LEU A 570 13.06 -23.26 -34.24
CA LEU A 570 11.82 -24.05 -34.32
C LEU A 570 11.08 -23.80 -35.65
N VAL A 571 10.85 -22.53 -36.00
CA VAL A 571 10.22 -22.14 -37.28
C VAL A 571 11.09 -22.52 -38.49
N ASN A 572 12.41 -22.67 -38.30
CA ASN A 572 13.29 -23.19 -39.35
C ASN A 572 13.14 -24.70 -39.57
N VAL A 573 13.11 -25.51 -38.50
CA VAL A 573 13.12 -26.99 -38.60
C VAL A 573 11.73 -27.60 -38.83
N ALA A 574 10.70 -27.10 -38.15
CA ALA A 574 9.39 -27.74 -38.12
C ALA A 574 8.50 -27.37 -39.32
N ARG A 575 7.68 -28.33 -39.77
CA ARG A 575 6.42 -28.04 -40.48
C ARG A 575 5.44 -27.40 -39.52
N ILE A 576 4.79 -26.33 -39.97
CA ILE A 576 3.98 -25.47 -39.12
C ILE A 576 2.50 -25.74 -39.40
N ASN A 577 1.82 -26.41 -38.47
CA ASN A 577 0.36 -26.50 -38.49
C ASN A 577 -0.28 -25.32 -37.74
N VAL A 578 -1.59 -25.14 -37.90
CA VAL A 578 -2.35 -24.03 -37.30
C VAL A 578 -2.17 -23.93 -35.78
N SER A 579 -2.14 -25.06 -35.06
CA SER A 579 -1.92 -25.08 -33.60
C SER A 579 -0.52 -24.58 -33.22
N LEU A 580 0.53 -25.05 -33.90
CA LEU A 580 1.91 -24.63 -33.62
C LEU A 580 2.11 -23.15 -33.95
N ALA A 581 1.53 -22.69 -35.06
CA ALA A 581 1.49 -21.27 -35.41
C ALA A 581 0.79 -20.42 -34.36
N SER A 582 -0.35 -20.87 -33.82
CA SER A 582 -1.07 -20.16 -32.74
C SER A 582 -0.21 -20.01 -31.48
N THR A 583 0.54 -21.05 -31.11
CA THR A 583 1.48 -20.99 -29.98
C THR A 583 2.63 -20.02 -30.27
N VAL A 584 3.27 -20.08 -31.46
CA VAL A 584 4.34 -19.14 -31.84
C VAL A 584 3.86 -17.69 -31.90
N VAL A 585 2.65 -17.45 -32.41
CA VAL A 585 2.03 -16.11 -32.43
C VAL A 585 1.82 -15.59 -31.00
N THR A 586 1.42 -16.47 -30.07
CA THR A 586 1.27 -16.13 -28.65
C THR A 586 2.62 -15.77 -28.01
N ILE A 587 3.70 -16.51 -28.28
CA ILE A 587 5.05 -16.20 -27.75
C ILE A 587 5.49 -14.78 -28.16
N ILE A 588 5.43 -14.45 -29.46
CA ILE A 588 5.84 -13.12 -29.95
C ILE A 588 4.88 -12.03 -29.47
N SER A 589 3.58 -12.33 -29.33
CA SER A 589 2.60 -11.45 -28.69
C SER A 589 2.93 -11.14 -27.23
N ASN A 590 3.53 -12.08 -26.49
CA ASN A 590 3.99 -11.83 -25.12
C ASN A 590 5.25 -10.95 -25.09
N VAL A 591 6.23 -11.21 -25.97
CA VAL A 591 7.45 -10.37 -26.13
C VAL A 591 7.10 -8.90 -26.43
N MET A 592 5.98 -8.65 -27.12
CA MET A 592 5.45 -7.30 -27.36
C MET A 592 4.94 -6.53 -26.14
N ILE A 593 4.93 -7.14 -24.94
CA ILE A 593 4.62 -6.47 -23.66
C ILE A 593 5.89 -6.19 -22.85
N SER A 594 7.02 -6.85 -23.16
CA SER A 594 8.30 -6.74 -22.43
C SER A 594 8.93 -5.33 -22.49
N SER A 595 9.97 -5.09 -21.70
CA SER A 595 10.64 -3.79 -21.63
C SER A 595 11.37 -3.40 -22.92
N GLU A 596 11.44 -2.09 -23.17
CA GLU A 596 11.94 -1.47 -24.42
C GLU A 596 13.33 -2.00 -24.86
N SER A 597 14.25 -2.18 -23.90
CA SER A 597 15.60 -2.70 -24.15
C SER A 597 15.64 -4.14 -24.68
N VAL A 598 14.61 -4.95 -24.38
CA VAL A 598 14.46 -6.31 -24.94
C VAL A 598 13.90 -6.23 -26.35
N GLN A 599 12.87 -5.41 -26.54
CA GLN A 599 12.17 -5.30 -27.80
C GLN A 599 13.13 -4.82 -28.91
N LEU A 600 14.06 -3.90 -28.58
CA LEU A 600 15.17 -3.51 -29.45
C LEU A 600 16.15 -4.64 -29.77
N ALA A 601 16.46 -5.53 -28.82
CA ALA A 601 17.43 -6.62 -29.01
C ALA A 601 16.85 -7.83 -29.76
N ALA A 602 15.53 -7.99 -29.75
CA ALA A 602 14.83 -9.12 -30.35
C ALA A 602 13.96 -8.76 -31.58
N SER A 603 13.76 -7.47 -31.88
CA SER A 603 12.88 -6.96 -32.96
C SER A 603 13.14 -7.62 -34.32
N GLU A 604 14.35 -7.47 -34.84
CA GLU A 604 14.77 -7.97 -36.15
C GLU A 604 14.49 -9.47 -36.28
N MET A 605 14.86 -10.24 -35.26
CA MET A 605 14.73 -11.70 -35.24
C MET A 605 13.27 -12.14 -35.08
N ALA A 606 12.49 -11.46 -34.24
CA ALA A 606 11.06 -11.74 -34.04
C ALA A 606 10.23 -11.44 -35.31
N LEU A 607 10.51 -10.32 -35.99
CA LEU A 607 9.82 -9.94 -37.22
C LEU A 607 10.17 -10.88 -38.38
N LYS A 608 11.47 -11.19 -38.57
CA LYS A 608 11.89 -12.18 -39.59
C LYS A 608 11.32 -13.57 -39.30
N THR A 609 11.24 -13.97 -38.03
CA THR A 609 10.60 -15.23 -37.63
C THR A 609 9.10 -15.25 -37.93
N MET A 610 8.41 -14.10 -37.82
CA MET A 610 7.02 -13.99 -38.25
C MET A 610 6.85 -14.13 -39.76
N ASP A 611 7.61 -13.40 -40.59
CA ASP A 611 7.56 -13.56 -42.04
C ASP A 611 7.82 -15.02 -42.45
N MET A 612 8.81 -15.68 -41.83
CA MET A 612 9.13 -17.09 -42.06
C MET A 612 8.04 -18.06 -41.56
N LEU A 613 7.39 -17.76 -40.43
CA LEU A 613 6.27 -18.55 -39.91
C LEU A 613 5.11 -18.54 -40.90
N VAL A 614 4.69 -17.35 -41.32
CA VAL A 614 3.48 -17.17 -42.13
C VAL A 614 3.65 -17.76 -43.54
N GLN A 615 4.86 -17.70 -44.10
CA GLN A 615 5.21 -18.43 -45.33
C GLN A 615 5.10 -19.97 -45.20
N LYS A 616 5.28 -20.54 -44.00
CA LYS A 616 5.36 -22.00 -43.77
C LYS A 616 4.08 -22.66 -43.27
N ILE A 617 3.03 -21.90 -42.93
CA ILE A 617 1.81 -22.48 -42.33
C ILE A 617 1.08 -23.40 -43.32
N GLU A 618 0.89 -24.66 -42.94
CA GLU A 618 0.00 -25.62 -43.61
C GLU A 618 -1.44 -25.40 -43.10
N PHE A 619 -2.39 -25.12 -44.00
CA PHE A 619 -3.80 -24.89 -43.68
C PHE A 619 -4.73 -25.32 -44.83
N ASP A 620 -5.92 -25.77 -44.48
CA ASP A 620 -6.98 -26.19 -45.42
C ASP A 620 -8.10 -25.14 -45.47
N GLY A 621 -8.27 -24.47 -46.60
CA GLY A 621 -9.35 -23.49 -46.81
C GLY A 621 -8.99 -22.36 -47.77
N PRO A 622 -9.90 -21.40 -48.03
CA PRO A 622 -9.60 -20.20 -48.80
C PRO A 622 -8.74 -19.21 -48.01
N SER A 623 -8.90 -19.15 -46.68
CA SER A 623 -8.15 -18.28 -45.79
C SER A 623 -8.02 -18.90 -44.39
N LEU A 624 -7.08 -18.37 -43.61
CA LEU A 624 -6.83 -18.69 -42.20
C LEU A 624 -6.64 -17.40 -41.41
N THR A 625 -7.14 -17.34 -40.18
CA THR A 625 -6.78 -16.29 -39.21
C THR A 625 -6.25 -16.93 -37.93
N ILE A 626 -5.19 -16.34 -37.38
CA ILE A 626 -4.63 -16.65 -36.07
C ILE A 626 -4.61 -15.34 -35.27
N THR A 627 -5.20 -15.34 -34.07
CA THR A 627 -5.39 -14.15 -33.24
C THR A 627 -4.80 -14.32 -31.85
N SER A 628 -4.15 -13.28 -31.35
CA SER A 628 -3.69 -13.17 -29.97
C SER A 628 -3.78 -11.71 -29.51
N LYS A 629 -3.82 -11.49 -28.20
CA LYS A 629 -3.90 -10.20 -27.50
C LYS A 629 -3.16 -9.00 -28.17
N ASN A 630 -1.95 -9.20 -28.69
CA ASN A 630 -1.18 -8.11 -29.33
C ASN A 630 -0.95 -8.25 -30.84
N LEU A 631 -1.37 -9.37 -31.45
CA LEU A 631 -1.07 -9.69 -32.85
C LEU A 631 -2.17 -10.56 -33.48
N ALA A 632 -2.64 -10.17 -34.65
CA ALA A 632 -3.40 -11.05 -35.54
C ALA A 632 -2.66 -11.26 -36.87
N VAL A 633 -2.76 -12.47 -37.41
CA VAL A 633 -2.20 -12.90 -38.69
C VAL A 633 -3.33 -13.48 -39.54
N GLY A 634 -3.51 -12.95 -40.74
CA GLY A 634 -4.44 -13.45 -41.75
C GLY A 634 -3.66 -13.94 -42.98
N ILE A 635 -4.03 -15.11 -43.48
CA ILE A 635 -3.52 -15.67 -44.74
C ILE A 635 -4.70 -15.88 -45.67
N SER A 636 -4.58 -15.47 -46.93
CA SER A 636 -5.55 -15.78 -47.98
C SER A 636 -4.85 -16.45 -49.15
N ALA A 637 -5.43 -17.55 -49.65
CA ALA A 637 -4.98 -18.17 -50.89
C ALA A 637 -5.35 -17.28 -52.11
N ILE A 638 -4.52 -17.32 -53.15
CA ILE A 638 -4.76 -16.58 -54.40
C ILE A 638 -4.78 -17.57 -55.56
N ASN A 639 -5.69 -17.35 -56.52
CA ASN A 639 -5.50 -17.79 -57.88
C ASN A 639 -4.99 -16.60 -58.71
N SER A 640 -3.70 -16.63 -59.07
CA SER A 640 -3.03 -15.54 -59.80
C SER A 640 -3.68 -15.23 -61.16
N SER A 641 -4.31 -16.22 -61.81
CA SER A 641 -5.03 -16.05 -63.08
C SER A 641 -6.34 -15.25 -62.98
N SER A 642 -6.86 -15.01 -61.78
CA SER A 642 -8.17 -14.39 -61.54
C SER A 642 -8.15 -13.31 -60.46
N PHE A 643 -6.99 -12.72 -60.16
CA PHE A 643 -6.85 -11.73 -59.09
C PHE A 643 -7.48 -10.37 -59.46
N SER A 644 -8.53 -9.98 -58.74
CA SER A 644 -9.26 -8.72 -58.94
C SER A 644 -8.93 -7.63 -57.91
N GLY A 645 -7.80 -7.77 -57.19
CA GLY A 645 -7.53 -7.04 -55.95
C GLY A 645 -8.08 -7.77 -54.73
N ALA A 646 -7.68 -7.33 -53.53
CA ALA A 646 -8.10 -7.91 -52.25
C ALA A 646 -8.14 -6.82 -51.16
N ASN A 647 -9.01 -6.97 -50.16
CA ASN A 647 -9.16 -6.04 -49.04
C ASN A 647 -9.05 -6.79 -47.72
N PHE A 648 -8.14 -6.37 -46.85
CA PHE A 648 -7.97 -6.91 -45.51
C PHE A 648 -8.28 -5.80 -44.51
N SER A 649 -9.09 -6.06 -43.50
CA SER A 649 -9.29 -5.12 -42.40
C SER A 649 -9.10 -5.79 -41.05
N ALA A 650 -8.56 -5.03 -40.09
CA ALA A 650 -8.39 -5.45 -38.71
C ALA A 650 -9.40 -4.73 -37.83
N SER A 651 -10.11 -5.46 -36.98
CA SER A 651 -11.19 -4.95 -36.14
C SER A 651 -11.09 -5.43 -34.69
N MET A 652 -11.83 -4.80 -33.79
CA MET A 652 -11.93 -5.18 -32.38
C MET A 652 -13.35 -5.66 -32.08
N ALA A 653 -13.54 -6.93 -31.75
CA ALA A 653 -14.87 -7.43 -31.43
C ALA A 653 -15.34 -6.88 -30.07
N GLN A 654 -16.63 -6.56 -29.96
CA GLN A 654 -17.19 -5.77 -28.84
C GLN A 654 -17.02 -6.41 -27.44
N ASN A 655 -16.66 -7.70 -27.36
CA ASN A 655 -16.50 -8.47 -26.14
C ASN A 655 -15.12 -9.16 -26.01
N SER A 656 -14.13 -8.90 -26.87
CA SER A 656 -12.78 -9.52 -26.79
C SER A 656 -11.66 -8.50 -26.61
N SER A 657 -10.58 -8.92 -25.94
CA SER A 657 -9.31 -8.18 -25.85
C SER A 657 -8.39 -8.37 -27.06
N ASP A 658 -8.81 -9.21 -28.01
CA ASP A 658 -7.97 -9.74 -29.07
C ASP A 658 -8.50 -9.28 -30.44
N PRO A 659 -7.63 -8.78 -31.34
CA PRO A 659 -8.02 -8.26 -32.65
C PRO A 659 -8.42 -9.39 -33.62
N GLN A 660 -9.35 -9.08 -34.52
CA GLN A 660 -9.85 -9.98 -35.57
C GLN A 660 -9.50 -9.43 -36.97
N ILE A 661 -9.48 -10.30 -37.98
CA ILE A 661 -9.17 -9.97 -39.38
C ILE A 661 -10.31 -10.41 -40.29
N ASP A 662 -10.75 -9.50 -41.14
CA ASP A 662 -11.86 -9.65 -42.09
C ASP A 662 -11.34 -9.47 -43.54
N PHE A 663 -11.75 -10.37 -44.45
CA PHE A 663 -11.16 -10.51 -45.81
C PHE A 663 -12.05 -10.01 -46.97
N GLU A 664 -13.31 -9.64 -46.72
CA GLU A 664 -14.30 -9.44 -47.79
C GLU A 664 -15.07 -8.10 -47.74
N SER A 665 -14.97 -7.30 -46.66
CA SER A 665 -15.70 -6.02 -46.57
C SER A 665 -15.06 -5.00 -45.63
N GLU A 666 -15.36 -3.71 -45.85
CA GLU A 666 -14.98 -2.62 -44.93
C GLU A 666 -15.84 -2.67 -43.65
N VAL A 667 -15.27 -3.19 -42.57
CA VAL A 667 -15.94 -3.22 -41.26
C VAL A 667 -16.07 -1.81 -40.69
N HIS A 668 -17.26 -1.45 -40.20
CA HIS A 668 -17.46 -0.18 -39.50
C HIS A 668 -16.60 -0.12 -38.22
N ASN A 669 -15.68 0.86 -38.19
CA ASN A 669 -14.63 1.05 -37.17
C ASN A 669 -13.48 0.02 -37.23
N SER A 670 -13.00 -0.32 -38.43
CA SER A 670 -11.68 -0.92 -38.62
C SER A 670 -10.57 -0.09 -37.94
N LEU A 671 -9.64 -0.78 -37.28
CA LEU A 671 -8.42 -0.19 -36.69
C LEU A 671 -7.31 -0.04 -37.75
N ALA A 672 -7.33 -0.88 -38.78
CA ALA A 672 -6.57 -0.70 -40.00
C ALA A 672 -7.23 -1.44 -41.17
N SER A 673 -6.91 -1.06 -42.40
CA SER A 673 -7.17 -1.88 -43.60
C SER A 673 -6.09 -1.71 -44.67
N VAL A 674 -5.94 -2.73 -45.51
CA VAL A 674 -5.01 -2.79 -46.65
C VAL A 674 -5.78 -3.24 -47.88
N LEU A 675 -5.88 -2.35 -48.87
CA LEU A 675 -6.50 -2.59 -50.17
C LEU A 675 -5.41 -2.78 -51.23
N LEU A 676 -5.30 -4.01 -51.72
CA LEU A 676 -4.35 -4.41 -52.75
C LEU A 676 -4.95 -4.18 -54.16
N PRO A 677 -4.28 -3.43 -55.05
CA PRO A 677 -4.80 -3.12 -56.39
C PRO A 677 -4.79 -4.34 -57.30
N ALA A 678 -5.74 -4.44 -58.23
CA ALA A 678 -5.82 -5.57 -59.18
C ALA A 678 -4.58 -5.71 -60.10
N THR A 679 -3.79 -4.64 -60.26
CA THR A 679 -2.55 -4.62 -61.07
C THR A 679 -1.31 -5.13 -60.34
N LEU A 680 -1.43 -5.57 -59.07
CA LEU A 680 -0.33 -6.01 -58.21
C LEU A 680 0.63 -7.01 -58.86
N LEU A 681 0.10 -7.97 -59.63
CA LEU A 681 0.88 -9.05 -60.26
C LEU A 681 1.35 -8.74 -61.68
N HIS A 682 0.96 -7.59 -62.27
CA HIS A 682 1.12 -7.30 -63.70
C HIS A 682 2.58 -7.06 -64.14
N ASN A 683 3.48 -6.69 -63.21
CA ASN A 683 4.88 -6.37 -63.51
C ASN A 683 5.87 -7.50 -63.16
N LEU A 684 5.38 -8.67 -62.75
CA LEU A 684 6.20 -9.81 -62.31
C LEU A 684 6.54 -10.75 -63.49
N SER A 685 7.58 -11.58 -63.35
CA SER A 685 7.88 -12.59 -64.38
C SER A 685 6.95 -13.80 -64.27
N GLU A 686 6.80 -14.57 -65.35
CA GLU A 686 5.94 -15.76 -65.36
C GLU A 686 6.34 -16.77 -64.25
N ALA A 687 7.64 -16.89 -63.95
CA ALA A 687 8.15 -17.73 -62.87
C ALA A 687 7.78 -17.21 -61.46
N ASP A 688 7.76 -15.89 -61.25
CA ASP A 688 7.32 -15.30 -59.98
C ASP A 688 5.81 -15.51 -59.77
N VAL A 689 5.03 -15.40 -60.84
CA VAL A 689 3.56 -15.55 -60.82
C VAL A 689 3.12 -17.01 -60.56
N GLU A 690 3.95 -18.00 -60.89
CA GLU A 690 3.74 -19.41 -60.50
C GLU A 690 4.10 -19.69 -59.02
N ILE A 691 5.02 -18.92 -58.43
CA ILE A 691 5.40 -19.04 -57.00
C ILE A 691 4.35 -18.38 -56.09
N ILE A 692 3.65 -17.36 -56.58
CA ILE A 692 2.65 -16.60 -55.82
C ILE A 692 1.34 -17.39 -55.66
N SER A 693 1.13 -17.88 -54.45
CA SER A 693 -0.06 -18.65 -54.05
C SER A 693 -0.85 -18.03 -52.89
N ARG A 694 -0.29 -17.04 -52.17
CA ARG A 694 -0.84 -16.52 -50.90
C ARG A 694 -0.55 -15.02 -50.71
N ILE A 695 -1.52 -14.28 -50.17
CA ILE A 695 -1.30 -13.00 -49.48
C ILE A 695 -1.25 -13.26 -47.99
N HIS A 696 -0.33 -12.57 -47.32
CA HIS A 696 -0.26 -12.46 -45.87
C HIS A 696 -0.66 -11.04 -45.45
N PHE A 697 -1.34 -10.94 -44.32
CA PHE A 697 -1.67 -9.70 -43.64
C PHE A 697 -1.40 -9.88 -42.13
N MET A 698 -0.70 -8.94 -41.50
CA MET A 698 -0.44 -8.96 -40.06
C MET A 698 -0.84 -7.63 -39.44
N PHE A 699 -1.51 -7.66 -38.29
CA PHE A 699 -1.92 -6.49 -37.52
C PHE A 699 -1.30 -6.54 -36.13
N PHE A 700 -0.42 -5.58 -35.83
CA PHE A 700 0.26 -5.44 -34.55
C PHE A 700 -0.46 -4.38 -33.71
N SER A 701 -1.12 -4.80 -32.61
CA SER A 701 -1.82 -3.88 -31.70
C SER A 701 -0.85 -3.12 -30.78
N LYS A 702 0.40 -3.59 -30.69
CA LYS A 702 1.52 -2.98 -29.97
C LYS A 702 2.68 -2.66 -30.92
N THR A 703 3.34 -1.54 -30.67
CA THR A 703 4.44 -1.00 -31.48
C THR A 703 5.82 -1.45 -31.01
N GLY A 704 5.91 -2.32 -30.00
CA GLY A 704 7.15 -2.62 -29.27
C GLY A 704 8.33 -3.06 -30.15
N LEU A 705 8.08 -3.96 -31.12
CA LEU A 705 9.11 -4.48 -32.02
C LEU A 705 9.59 -3.48 -33.10
N PHE A 706 8.98 -2.29 -33.20
CA PHE A 706 9.28 -1.29 -34.24
C PHE A 706 9.89 -0.01 -33.67
N GLN A 707 10.78 -0.18 -32.68
CA GLN A 707 11.55 0.90 -32.06
C GLN A 707 12.89 1.08 -32.77
N HIS A 708 13.29 2.33 -32.99
CA HIS A 708 14.58 2.71 -33.60
C HIS A 708 15.56 3.20 -32.52
N PHE A 709 16.86 3.24 -32.83
CA PHE A 709 17.90 3.39 -31.81
C PHE A 709 17.99 4.79 -31.19
N GLY A 710 18.05 4.82 -29.86
CA GLY A 710 18.88 5.76 -29.12
C GLY A 710 18.24 7.05 -28.62
N SER A 711 18.51 7.34 -27.34
CA SER A 711 18.31 8.63 -26.66
C SER A 711 19.21 9.77 -27.16
N LEU A 712 19.64 9.69 -28.42
CA LEU A 712 20.47 10.64 -29.17
C LEU A 712 19.73 11.21 -30.39
N MET A 713 18.63 10.59 -30.86
CA MET A 713 17.98 10.92 -32.14
C MET A 713 16.56 11.50 -32.04
N ASP A 714 16.34 12.38 -31.06
CA ASP A 714 15.37 13.49 -31.21
C ASP A 714 15.75 14.41 -32.42
N GLN A 715 17.01 14.31 -32.88
CA GLN A 715 17.58 15.13 -33.96
C GLN A 715 17.31 14.64 -35.40
N GLN A 716 17.12 13.34 -35.65
CA GLN A 716 16.91 12.84 -37.03
C GLN A 716 15.42 12.85 -37.45
N ASN A 717 14.50 12.47 -36.56
CA ASN A 717 13.07 12.40 -36.86
C ASN A 717 12.28 13.68 -36.54
N ASN A 718 12.93 14.80 -36.21
CA ASN A 718 12.28 16.09 -35.91
C ASN A 718 11.16 16.03 -34.85
N GLY A 719 11.25 15.13 -33.86
CA GLY A 719 10.22 14.91 -32.83
C GLY A 719 9.01 14.08 -33.28
N LEU A 720 9.03 13.48 -34.48
CA LEU A 720 8.00 12.54 -34.94
C LEU A 720 8.12 11.20 -34.21
N ALA A 721 7.00 10.69 -33.71
CA ALA A 721 6.89 9.41 -33.02
C ALA A 721 5.74 8.56 -33.58
N LEU A 722 5.83 7.23 -33.42
CA LEU A 722 4.84 6.29 -33.93
C LEU A 722 3.54 6.36 -33.12
N ASN A 723 2.47 6.86 -33.74
CA ASN A 723 1.15 7.06 -33.12
C ASN A 723 0.04 6.32 -33.89
N SER A 724 0.37 5.15 -34.42
CA SER A 724 -0.55 4.26 -35.12
C SER A 724 -0.32 2.81 -34.70
N TYR A 725 -1.26 1.93 -35.05
CA TYR A 725 -0.96 0.50 -35.19
C TYR A 725 0.07 0.27 -36.31
N VAL A 726 0.66 -0.92 -36.36
CA VAL A 726 1.51 -1.34 -37.49
C VAL A 726 0.80 -2.46 -38.23
N VAL A 727 0.76 -2.37 -39.56
CA VAL A 727 0.23 -3.43 -40.44
C VAL A 727 1.27 -3.86 -41.44
N ALA A 728 1.42 -5.17 -41.65
CA ALA A 728 2.26 -5.73 -42.69
C ALA A 728 1.41 -6.45 -43.73
N SER A 729 1.82 -6.40 -44.99
CA SER A 729 1.28 -7.30 -46.00
C SER A 729 2.35 -7.68 -47.01
N SER A 730 2.39 -8.96 -47.36
CA SER A 730 3.37 -9.56 -48.26
C SER A 730 2.72 -10.65 -49.13
N VAL A 731 3.37 -10.97 -50.25
CA VAL A 731 2.85 -11.91 -51.26
C VAL A 731 3.91 -12.96 -51.53
N GLY A 732 3.75 -14.14 -50.91
CA GLY A 732 4.78 -15.17 -50.90
C GLY A 732 6.10 -14.69 -50.27
N ASN A 733 7.22 -14.98 -50.94
CA ASN A 733 8.58 -14.63 -50.51
C ASN A 733 9.26 -13.62 -51.48
N ILE A 734 8.48 -12.67 -52.02
CA ILE A 734 8.93 -11.70 -53.03
C ILE A 734 8.58 -10.27 -52.58
N SER A 735 9.57 -9.39 -52.56
CA SER A 735 9.40 -7.97 -52.23
C SER A 735 8.92 -7.16 -53.45
N ILE A 736 7.60 -7.08 -53.62
CA ILE A 736 6.97 -6.31 -54.70
C ILE A 736 7.20 -4.80 -54.46
N SER A 737 7.74 -4.11 -55.46
CA SER A 737 8.05 -2.67 -55.43
C SER A 737 7.81 -2.03 -56.80
N ASN A 738 7.78 -0.69 -56.84
CA ASN A 738 7.50 0.09 -58.05
C ASN A 738 6.14 -0.26 -58.71
N LEU A 739 5.12 -0.46 -57.86
CA LEU A 739 3.75 -0.66 -58.29
C LEU A 739 3.22 0.56 -59.07
N LYS A 740 2.48 0.28 -60.14
CA LYS A 740 1.88 1.28 -61.03
C LYS A 740 0.72 2.02 -60.36
N ASP A 741 -0.15 1.27 -59.71
CA ASP A 741 -1.25 1.77 -58.89
C ASP A 741 -0.86 1.47 -57.42
N PRO A 742 -0.96 2.42 -56.49
CA PRO A 742 -0.46 2.24 -55.13
C PRO A 742 -1.36 1.30 -54.31
N VAL A 743 -0.76 0.64 -53.32
CA VAL A 743 -1.48 -0.01 -52.23
C VAL A 743 -2.06 1.09 -51.33
N GLN A 744 -3.37 1.00 -51.06
CA GLN A 744 -4.05 1.92 -50.16
C GLN A 744 -4.14 1.29 -48.76
N ILE A 745 -3.59 2.00 -47.77
CA ILE A 745 -3.41 1.49 -46.40
C ILE A 745 -4.04 2.50 -45.43
N GLU A 746 -5.12 2.12 -44.78
CA GLU A 746 -5.75 2.93 -43.74
C GLU A 746 -5.29 2.45 -42.36
N ILE A 747 -4.87 3.37 -41.49
CA ILE A 747 -4.47 3.03 -40.12
C ILE A 747 -5.07 4.05 -39.14
N ALA A 748 -5.75 3.56 -38.11
CA ALA A 748 -6.26 4.36 -37.01
C ALA A 748 -5.12 4.84 -36.10
N HIS A 749 -5.28 6.04 -35.54
CA HIS A 749 -4.34 6.66 -34.63
C HIS A 749 -4.55 6.14 -33.20
N LEU A 750 -3.46 5.88 -32.46
CA LEU A 750 -3.54 5.50 -31.05
C LEU A 750 -4.04 6.67 -30.18
N GLN A 751 -3.80 7.91 -30.61
CA GLN A 751 -4.27 9.14 -29.98
C GLN A 751 -4.84 10.11 -31.01
N HIS A 752 -6.04 10.65 -30.73
CA HIS A 752 -6.69 11.68 -31.54
C HIS A 752 -5.87 12.97 -31.57
N GLN A 753 -5.55 13.48 -32.76
CA GLN A 753 -4.80 14.72 -32.94
C GLN A 753 -5.48 15.65 -33.96
N TRP A 754 -5.59 16.93 -33.60
CA TRP A 754 -6.44 17.89 -34.32
C TRP A 754 -5.83 18.36 -35.66
N ASN A 755 -4.50 18.45 -35.78
CA ASN A 755 -3.81 18.83 -37.03
C ASN A 755 -2.32 18.44 -37.04
N PRO A 756 -1.95 17.14 -37.03
CA PRO A 756 -0.55 16.71 -37.02
C PRO A 756 0.11 16.74 -38.39
N ASN A 757 1.43 16.96 -38.42
CA ASN A 757 2.28 16.49 -39.52
C ASN A 757 2.26 14.96 -39.50
N ARG A 758 1.73 14.34 -40.55
CA ARG A 758 1.64 12.88 -40.71
C ARG A 758 2.70 12.44 -41.71
N LEU A 759 3.45 11.40 -41.38
CA LEU A 759 4.37 10.75 -42.31
C LEU A 759 4.03 9.27 -42.40
N CYS A 760 3.58 8.84 -43.57
CA CYS A 760 3.47 7.43 -43.91
C CYS A 760 4.88 6.85 -44.05
N VAL A 761 5.16 5.77 -43.32
CA VAL A 761 6.46 5.13 -43.28
C VAL A 761 6.33 3.61 -43.39
N PHE A 762 7.42 2.97 -43.76
CA PHE A 762 7.58 1.52 -43.74
C PHE A 762 8.84 1.09 -43.00
N TRP A 763 8.87 -0.14 -42.51
CA TRP A 763 10.03 -0.72 -41.83
C TRP A 763 11.01 -1.28 -42.87
N ASP A 764 12.21 -0.72 -42.89
CA ASP A 764 13.29 -1.06 -43.82
C ASP A 764 14.41 -1.78 -43.05
N PHE A 765 14.52 -3.10 -43.25
CA PHE A 765 15.54 -3.95 -42.61
C PHE A 765 16.98 -3.70 -43.12
N SER A 766 17.20 -2.85 -44.12
CA SER A 766 18.55 -2.53 -44.61
C SER A 766 19.26 -1.44 -43.79
N ILE A 767 18.51 -0.71 -42.96
CA ILE A 767 18.99 0.38 -42.10
C ILE A 767 19.82 -0.17 -40.92
N GLU A 768 20.82 0.61 -40.49
CA GLU A 768 21.66 0.36 -39.31
C GLU A 768 22.28 -1.05 -39.21
N ASN A 769 22.94 -1.51 -40.28
CA ASN A 769 23.61 -2.82 -40.39
C ASN A 769 22.68 -4.04 -40.24
N GLY A 770 21.35 -3.87 -40.23
CA GLY A 770 20.37 -4.97 -40.23
C GLY A 770 19.26 -4.86 -39.19
N SER A 771 19.43 -4.04 -38.14
CA SER A 771 18.43 -3.83 -37.08
C SER A 771 17.12 -3.22 -37.62
N GLY A 772 17.24 -2.40 -38.66
CA GLY A 772 16.12 -1.78 -39.37
C GLY A 772 15.64 -0.46 -38.76
N GLY A 773 14.79 0.23 -39.53
CA GLY A 773 14.24 1.52 -39.13
C GLY A 773 13.09 1.99 -40.03
N TRP A 774 12.50 3.13 -39.66
CA TRP A 774 11.39 3.74 -40.41
C TRP A 774 11.89 4.56 -41.61
N ASN A 775 11.51 4.15 -42.81
CA ASN A 775 11.79 4.84 -44.08
C ASN A 775 10.46 5.40 -44.67
N SER A 776 10.49 6.54 -45.36
CA SER A 776 9.31 7.15 -46.00
C SER A 776 9.28 7.02 -47.53
N GLU A 777 10.31 6.40 -48.13
CA GLU A 777 10.40 6.22 -49.58
C GLU A 777 9.23 5.38 -50.14
N GLY A 778 8.71 5.80 -51.30
CA GLY A 778 7.59 5.13 -51.97
C GLY A 778 6.20 5.35 -51.36
N CYS A 779 6.08 6.00 -50.20
CA CYS A 779 4.81 6.22 -49.48
C CYS A 779 4.38 7.71 -49.44
N GLN A 780 3.08 7.97 -49.60
CA GLN A 780 2.48 9.32 -49.55
C GLN A 780 1.17 9.35 -48.76
N VAL A 781 0.80 10.49 -48.18
CA VAL A 781 -0.45 10.67 -47.42
C VAL A 781 -1.60 11.05 -48.37
N SER A 782 -2.70 10.28 -48.37
CA SER A 782 -3.93 10.60 -49.10
C SER A 782 -4.69 11.76 -48.45
N PRO A 783 -5.33 12.65 -49.24
CA PRO A 783 -6.18 13.74 -48.74
C PRO A 783 -7.42 13.27 -47.97
N GLU A 784 -7.76 11.98 -48.00
CA GLU A 784 -8.88 11.38 -47.25
C GLU A 784 -8.58 11.18 -45.75
N SER A 785 -7.32 11.38 -45.35
CA SER A 785 -6.82 11.23 -43.97
C SER A 785 -7.44 12.24 -42.99
N ASN A 786 -8.05 11.76 -41.90
CA ASN A 786 -8.71 12.58 -40.88
C ASN A 786 -7.96 12.58 -39.53
N SER A 787 -8.53 13.17 -38.48
CA SER A 787 -7.89 13.29 -37.15
C SER A 787 -7.77 11.97 -36.37
N ASN A 788 -8.51 10.94 -36.77
CA ASN A 788 -8.53 9.61 -36.16
C ASN A 788 -7.86 8.53 -37.02
N LYS A 789 -7.71 8.73 -38.34
CA LYS A 789 -7.13 7.76 -39.26
C LYS A 789 -6.30 8.45 -40.36
N THR A 790 -5.18 7.84 -40.73
CA THR A 790 -4.38 8.25 -41.89
C THR A 790 -4.51 7.18 -42.97
N VAL A 791 -4.69 7.63 -44.21
CA VAL A 791 -4.71 6.80 -45.41
C VAL A 791 -3.40 7.05 -46.15
N CYS A 792 -2.59 6.00 -46.26
CA CYS A 792 -1.30 5.98 -46.94
C CYS A 792 -1.44 5.33 -48.32
N LEU A 793 -0.69 5.85 -49.29
CA LEU A 793 -0.59 5.34 -50.65
C LEU A 793 0.88 4.95 -50.88
N CYS A 794 1.18 3.66 -50.93
CA CYS A 794 2.56 3.14 -51.03
C CYS A 794 2.74 2.31 -52.31
N ASN A 795 3.91 2.40 -52.95
CA ASN A 795 4.21 1.70 -54.21
C ASN A 795 4.93 0.34 -54.04
N HIS A 796 4.91 -0.22 -52.82
CA HIS A 796 5.57 -1.48 -52.44
C HIS A 796 4.76 -2.23 -51.38
N LEU A 797 5.23 -3.41 -50.97
CA LEU A 797 4.63 -4.24 -49.92
C LEU A 797 5.66 -4.63 -48.85
N THR A 798 5.45 -4.14 -47.63
CA THR A 798 6.36 -4.23 -46.46
C THR A 798 5.55 -4.15 -45.15
N HIS A 799 6.16 -3.72 -44.04
CA HIS A 799 5.49 -3.38 -42.77
C HIS A 799 5.29 -1.86 -42.71
N PHE A 800 4.09 -1.36 -42.40
CA PHE A 800 3.71 0.05 -42.53
C PHE A 800 3.22 0.66 -41.21
N GLY A 801 3.55 1.94 -40.99
CA GLY A 801 3.12 2.73 -39.84
C GLY A 801 2.98 4.22 -40.16
N VAL A 802 2.51 5.00 -39.19
CA VAL A 802 2.35 6.45 -39.32
C VAL A 802 3.06 7.17 -38.18
N LEU A 803 4.14 7.89 -38.52
CA LEU A 803 4.77 8.80 -37.59
C LEU A 803 3.98 10.11 -37.54
N MET A 804 3.77 10.63 -36.33
CA MET A 804 3.14 11.91 -36.05
C MET A 804 3.88 12.63 -34.93
N ASP A 805 3.82 13.96 -34.94
CA ASP A 805 4.38 14.78 -33.87
C ASP A 805 3.57 14.60 -32.56
N LEU A 806 4.14 13.89 -31.57
CA LEU A 806 3.55 13.70 -30.25
C LEU A 806 3.85 14.85 -29.27
N SER A 807 4.59 15.88 -29.66
CA SER A 807 4.92 17.03 -28.79
C SER A 807 3.69 17.88 -28.39
N GLY A 808 2.54 17.65 -29.03
CA GLY A 808 1.25 18.31 -28.79
C GLY A 808 0.67 18.22 -27.37
N ALA A 809 1.34 17.56 -26.42
CA ALA A 809 1.06 17.67 -24.99
C ALA A 809 1.32 19.08 -24.43
N ALA A 810 2.21 19.85 -25.06
CA ALA A 810 2.20 21.31 -25.01
C ALA A 810 1.59 21.82 -26.33
N ALA A 811 0.64 22.75 -26.29
CA ALA A 811 0.13 23.37 -27.51
C ALA A 811 1.28 24.14 -28.18
N HIS A 812 1.90 23.57 -29.21
CA HIS A 812 3.12 24.08 -29.81
C HIS A 812 2.90 25.51 -30.30
N ILE A 813 3.52 26.47 -29.63
CA ILE A 813 3.34 27.88 -29.92
C ILE A 813 4.04 28.15 -31.26
N ASP A 814 3.26 28.48 -32.30
CA ASP A 814 3.74 28.88 -33.63
C ASP A 814 4.97 29.80 -33.48
N ALA A 815 6.02 29.55 -34.26
CA ALA A 815 7.26 30.33 -34.24
C ALA A 815 7.03 31.86 -34.34
N ARG A 816 5.93 32.30 -34.98
CA ARG A 816 5.46 33.69 -34.94
C ARG A 816 5.02 34.12 -33.53
N ASN A 817 4.12 33.37 -32.90
CA ASN A 817 3.62 33.63 -31.54
C ASN A 817 4.74 33.54 -30.50
N THR A 818 5.65 32.57 -30.64
CA THR A 818 6.83 32.43 -29.75
C THR A 818 7.71 33.67 -29.82
N LYS A 819 8.07 34.13 -31.03
CA LYS A 819 8.83 35.38 -31.20
C LYS A 819 8.12 36.60 -30.60
N ILE A 820 6.81 36.74 -30.80
CA ILE A 820 6.02 37.84 -30.21
C ILE A 820 6.02 37.76 -28.67
N LEU A 821 5.83 36.57 -28.09
CA LEU A 821 5.79 36.36 -26.65
C LEU A 821 7.16 36.64 -26.00
N THR A 822 8.26 36.27 -26.66
CA THR A 822 9.62 36.65 -26.25
C THR A 822 9.78 38.17 -26.26
N PHE A 823 9.42 38.88 -27.33
CA PHE A 823 9.52 40.36 -27.37
C PHE A 823 8.69 41.03 -26.25
N ILE A 824 7.45 40.59 -26.02
CA ILE A 824 6.61 41.10 -24.92
C ILE A 824 7.28 40.87 -23.57
N THR A 825 7.84 39.68 -23.35
CA THR A 825 8.43 39.29 -22.07
C THR A 825 9.75 40.01 -21.80
N TYR A 826 10.63 40.19 -22.80
CA TYR A 826 11.89 40.93 -22.61
C TYR A 826 11.67 42.43 -22.34
N ILE A 827 10.90 43.12 -23.20
CA ILE A 827 10.55 44.54 -23.00
C ILE A 827 9.84 44.70 -21.65
N GLY A 828 8.95 43.76 -21.35
CA GLY A 828 8.16 43.72 -20.15
C GLY A 828 8.96 43.57 -18.86
N CYS A 829 9.79 42.53 -18.76
CA CYS A 829 10.66 42.29 -17.61
C CYS A 829 11.64 43.46 -17.39
N GLY A 830 12.13 44.10 -18.47
CA GLY A 830 12.96 45.30 -18.40
C GLY A 830 12.23 46.48 -17.74
N ILE A 831 11.00 46.77 -18.18
CA ILE A 831 10.14 47.80 -17.57
C ILE A 831 9.83 47.45 -16.10
N SER A 832 9.48 46.19 -15.82
CA SER A 832 9.17 45.69 -14.47
C SER A 832 10.35 45.85 -13.51
N ALA A 833 11.57 45.55 -13.96
CA ALA A 833 12.81 45.71 -13.21
C ALA A 833 13.10 47.19 -12.92
N ILE A 834 12.99 48.09 -13.91
CA ILE A 834 13.23 49.54 -13.73
C ILE A 834 12.29 50.11 -12.67
N PHE A 835 10.98 49.84 -12.75
CA PHE A 835 10.02 50.36 -11.77
C PHE A 835 10.13 49.70 -10.38
N SER A 836 10.58 48.45 -10.31
CA SER A 836 10.94 47.78 -9.05
C SER A 836 12.17 48.44 -8.40
N ALA A 837 13.21 48.74 -9.18
CA ALA A 837 14.41 49.44 -8.70
C ALA A 837 14.11 50.86 -8.21
N VAL A 838 13.30 51.64 -8.94
CA VAL A 838 12.85 52.98 -8.51
C VAL A 838 12.00 52.91 -7.23
N THR A 839 11.20 51.85 -7.07
CA THR A 839 10.45 51.60 -5.84
C THR A 839 11.38 51.32 -4.66
N ILE A 840 12.35 50.41 -4.80
CA ILE A 840 13.35 50.11 -3.75
C ILE A 840 14.13 51.38 -3.38
N LEU A 841 14.68 52.10 -4.37
CA LEU A 841 15.45 53.33 -4.16
C LEU A 841 14.65 54.38 -3.40
N THR A 842 13.35 54.54 -3.71
CA THR A 842 12.43 55.42 -2.97
C THR A 842 12.29 55.02 -1.50
N TYR A 843 12.04 53.73 -1.22
CA TYR A 843 11.84 53.25 0.15
C TYR A 843 13.12 53.16 0.97
N VAL A 844 14.29 53.06 0.32
CA VAL A 844 15.61 53.12 0.96
C VAL A 844 16.01 54.57 1.28
N ALA A 845 15.80 55.51 0.35
CA ALA A 845 16.19 56.92 0.52
C ALA A 845 15.42 57.63 1.65
N PHE A 846 14.12 57.34 1.80
CA PHE A 846 13.28 57.99 2.81
C PHE A 846 13.13 57.13 4.07
N GLU A 847 14.03 57.33 5.04
CA GLU A 847 14.06 56.58 6.31
C GLU A 847 12.71 56.56 7.05
N LYS A 848 11.90 57.63 6.92
CA LYS A 848 10.52 57.71 7.45
C LYS A 848 9.58 56.66 6.85
N LEU A 849 9.66 56.38 5.54
CA LEU A 849 8.85 55.35 4.87
C LEU A 849 9.29 53.93 5.27
N ARG A 850 10.58 53.75 5.55
CA ARG A 850 11.19 52.47 5.97
C ARG A 850 10.77 52.04 7.39
N ARG A 851 10.05 52.86 8.15
CA ARG A 851 9.62 52.52 9.53
C ARG A 851 8.38 51.61 9.56
N ASP A 852 7.48 51.69 8.58
CA ASP A 852 6.26 50.88 8.51
C ASP A 852 6.57 49.40 8.22
N TYR A 853 5.75 48.47 8.71
CA TYR A 853 5.86 47.04 8.37
C TYR A 853 5.50 46.70 6.91
N PRO A 854 4.34 47.12 6.34
CA PRO A 854 4.04 46.86 4.92
C PRO A 854 5.11 47.42 3.98
N SER A 855 5.66 48.59 4.28
CA SER A 855 6.75 49.18 3.47
C SER A 855 8.03 48.32 3.48
N LYS A 856 8.31 47.58 4.55
CA LYS A 856 9.45 46.62 4.60
C LYS A 856 9.15 45.33 3.84
N ILE A 857 7.92 44.81 3.95
CA ILE A 857 7.49 43.60 3.23
C ILE A 857 7.49 43.88 1.73
N LEU A 858 6.88 45.00 1.31
CA LEU A 858 6.91 45.49 -0.07
C LEU A 858 8.33 45.67 -0.60
N MET A 859 9.25 46.23 0.20
CA MET A 859 10.65 46.37 -0.20
C MET A 859 11.34 45.02 -0.43
N ASN A 860 11.04 43.98 0.37
CA ASN A 860 11.58 42.63 0.12
C ASN A 860 10.95 41.99 -1.13
N LEU A 861 9.64 42.14 -1.33
CA LEU A 861 8.94 41.67 -2.53
C LEU A 861 9.49 42.32 -3.80
N SER A 862 9.66 43.65 -3.81
CA SER A 862 10.29 44.37 -4.93
C SER A 862 11.74 43.95 -5.16
N THR A 863 12.52 43.66 -4.12
CA THR A 863 13.88 43.11 -4.28
C THR A 863 13.87 41.72 -4.91
N SER A 864 12.96 40.83 -4.47
CA SER A 864 12.82 39.49 -5.07
C SER A 864 12.40 39.56 -6.54
N LEU A 865 11.42 40.40 -6.86
CA LEU A 865 10.98 40.63 -8.25
C LEU A 865 12.08 41.28 -9.09
N LEU A 866 12.86 42.23 -8.55
CA LEU A 866 13.98 42.84 -9.27
C LEU A 866 15.03 41.79 -9.66
N PHE A 867 15.44 40.93 -8.71
CA PHE A 867 16.41 39.87 -9.02
C PHE A 867 15.83 38.80 -9.97
N LEU A 868 14.57 38.39 -9.79
CA LEU A 868 13.89 37.47 -10.72
C LEU A 868 13.91 37.99 -12.17
N ASN A 869 13.52 39.26 -12.38
CA ASN A 869 13.52 39.87 -13.71
C ASN A 869 14.94 40.05 -14.27
N MET A 870 15.93 40.41 -13.42
CA MET A 870 17.32 40.57 -13.86
C MET A 870 17.98 39.23 -14.23
N THR A 871 17.77 38.16 -13.45
CA THR A 871 18.27 36.82 -13.80
C THR A 871 17.62 36.34 -15.10
N PHE A 872 16.30 36.50 -15.26
CA PHE A 872 15.58 36.12 -16.48
C PHE A 872 16.11 36.85 -17.73
N LEU A 873 16.33 38.16 -17.66
CA LEU A 873 16.83 38.96 -18.79
C LEU A 873 18.28 38.66 -19.18
N LEU A 874 19.09 38.18 -18.23
CA LEU A 874 20.48 37.78 -18.47
C LEU A 874 20.61 36.31 -18.86
N ASP A 875 19.54 35.52 -18.72
CA ASP A 875 19.58 34.06 -18.81
C ASP A 875 20.15 33.57 -20.16
N SER A 876 19.49 33.87 -21.28
CA SER A 876 19.92 33.39 -22.60
C SER A 876 21.32 33.89 -23.01
N TRP A 877 21.76 35.03 -22.48
CA TRP A 877 23.13 35.52 -22.69
C TRP A 877 24.14 34.70 -21.89
N LEU A 878 23.82 34.35 -20.63
CA LEU A 878 24.65 33.47 -19.80
C LEU A 878 24.64 32.02 -20.33
N ALA A 879 23.52 31.56 -20.90
CA ALA A 879 23.34 30.26 -21.54
C ALA A 879 24.10 30.11 -22.87
N SER A 880 24.46 31.22 -23.53
CA SER A 880 25.33 31.21 -24.73
C SER A 880 26.80 30.88 -24.42
N TYR A 881 27.24 31.05 -23.16
CA TYR A 881 28.53 30.54 -22.71
C TYR A 881 28.40 29.05 -22.44
N ASP A 882 29.25 28.24 -23.07
CA ASP A 882 29.16 26.77 -23.02
C ASP A 882 29.75 26.16 -21.73
N MET A 883 29.39 26.78 -20.60
CA MET A 883 29.88 26.47 -19.26
C MET A 883 28.72 25.90 -18.44
N GLN A 884 28.56 24.58 -18.44
CA GLN A 884 27.46 23.87 -17.76
C GLN A 884 27.28 24.32 -16.28
N GLY A 885 28.39 24.55 -15.57
CA GLY A 885 28.41 25.09 -14.20
C GLY A 885 27.80 26.48 -14.02
N LEU A 886 27.92 27.34 -15.04
CA LEU A 886 27.28 28.66 -15.05
C LEU A 886 25.77 28.51 -15.27
N CYS A 887 25.36 27.68 -16.23
CA CYS A 887 23.94 27.46 -16.56
C CYS A 887 23.17 26.85 -15.37
N MET A 888 23.73 25.83 -14.71
CA MET A 888 23.16 25.27 -13.47
C MET A 888 22.98 26.32 -12.37
N ALA A 889 23.95 27.23 -12.20
CA ALA A 889 23.87 28.29 -11.20
C ALA A 889 22.78 29.33 -11.54
N VAL A 890 22.67 29.73 -12.80
CA VAL A 890 21.63 30.68 -13.26
C VAL A 890 20.23 30.08 -13.08
N ALA A 891 20.02 28.84 -13.51
CA ALA A 891 18.76 28.12 -13.34
C ALA A 891 18.36 27.99 -11.85
N ALA A 892 19.31 27.66 -10.98
CA ALA A 892 19.08 27.58 -9.53
C ALA A 892 18.76 28.96 -8.91
N PHE A 893 19.40 30.05 -9.37
CA PHE A 893 19.03 31.41 -8.94
C PHE A 893 17.64 31.82 -9.44
N LEU A 894 17.29 31.49 -10.68
CA LEU A 894 16.00 31.82 -11.27
C LEU A 894 14.86 31.10 -10.53
N HIS A 895 15.04 29.81 -10.24
CA HIS A 895 14.16 29.02 -9.37
C HIS A 895 14.05 29.62 -7.96
N PHE A 896 15.18 29.99 -7.33
CA PHE A 896 15.19 30.61 -6.00
C PHE A 896 14.43 31.94 -5.93
N PHE A 897 14.66 32.86 -6.87
CA PHE A 897 13.97 34.15 -6.90
C PHE A 897 12.49 34.03 -7.31
N LEU A 898 12.12 33.01 -8.08
CA LEU A 898 10.71 32.68 -8.37
C LEU A 898 9.97 32.28 -7.08
N LEU A 899 10.47 31.25 -6.38
CA LEU A 899 9.90 30.79 -5.11
C LEU A 899 9.88 31.90 -4.05
N THR A 900 10.94 32.71 -3.98
CA THR A 900 11.02 33.85 -3.04
C THR A 900 10.04 34.97 -3.39
N SER A 901 9.70 35.15 -4.67
CA SER A 901 8.66 36.10 -5.06
C SER A 901 7.28 35.62 -4.60
N PHE A 902 6.99 34.32 -4.71
CA PHE A 902 5.77 33.73 -4.16
C PHE A 902 5.71 33.81 -2.63
N THR A 903 6.79 33.49 -1.89
CA THR A 903 6.77 33.60 -0.42
C THR A 903 6.50 35.03 0.05
N TRP A 904 7.07 36.04 -0.59
CA TRP A 904 6.82 37.43 -0.19
C TRP A 904 5.40 37.91 -0.51
N MET A 905 4.76 37.42 -1.58
CA MET A 905 3.32 37.65 -1.83
C MET A 905 2.46 36.96 -0.76
N GLY A 906 2.78 35.71 -0.39
CA GLY A 906 2.12 34.97 0.69
C GLY A 906 2.32 35.58 2.08
N LEU A 907 3.48 36.18 2.35
CA LEU A 907 3.73 36.90 3.60
C LEU A 907 2.97 38.22 3.68
N GLU A 908 2.78 38.95 2.57
CA GLU A 908 1.95 40.16 2.58
C GLU A 908 0.45 39.84 2.75
N SER A 909 -0.06 38.72 2.23
CA SER A 909 -1.45 38.31 2.49
C SER A 909 -1.67 37.89 3.96
N ILE A 910 -0.70 37.19 4.58
CA ILE A 910 -0.68 36.89 6.03
C ILE A 910 -0.56 38.17 6.87
N HIS A 911 0.24 39.15 6.44
CA HIS A 911 0.32 40.46 7.09
C HIS A 911 -1.03 41.21 7.02
N MET A 912 -1.69 41.19 5.85
CA MET A 912 -3.01 41.78 5.66
C MET A 912 -4.09 41.12 6.54
N TYR A 913 -4.04 39.78 6.71
CA TYR A 913 -4.89 39.04 7.65
C TYR A 913 -4.75 39.53 9.09
N ILE A 914 -3.50 39.66 9.56
CA ILE A 914 -3.21 40.12 10.92
C ILE A 914 -3.68 41.58 11.11
N ALA A 915 -3.47 42.43 10.11
CA ALA A 915 -3.82 43.85 10.14
C ALA A 915 -5.34 44.12 10.10
N LEU A 916 -6.12 43.34 9.35
CA LEU A 916 -7.54 43.63 9.08
C LEU A 916 -8.53 42.66 9.76
N VAL A 917 -8.15 41.41 10.02
CA VAL A 917 -9.01 40.42 10.71
C VAL A 917 -8.64 40.32 12.19
N LYS A 918 -7.34 40.19 12.51
CA LYS A 918 -6.86 39.96 13.87
C LYS A 918 -6.56 41.25 14.63
N VAL A 919 -7.45 42.24 14.52
CA VAL A 919 -7.26 43.66 14.90
C VAL A 919 -6.94 43.87 16.39
N PHE A 920 -7.22 42.90 17.27
CA PHE A 920 -6.99 43.03 18.71
C PHE A 920 -5.70 42.36 19.20
N ASN A 921 -4.68 43.20 19.44
CA ASN A 921 -3.57 43.01 20.39
C ASN A 921 -2.57 41.84 20.14
N THR A 922 -2.18 41.57 18.89
CA THR A 922 -1.05 40.68 18.59
C THR A 922 0.27 41.42 18.34
N TYR A 923 0.95 41.86 19.39
CA TYR A 923 2.32 42.38 19.28
C TYR A 923 3.34 41.24 19.11
N ILE A 924 3.94 41.12 17.91
CA ILE A 924 4.93 40.08 17.60
C ILE A 924 6.35 40.65 17.73
N ARG A 925 7.05 40.28 18.81
CA ARG A 925 8.46 40.66 19.03
C ARG A 925 9.34 40.20 17.86
N ARG A 926 10.13 41.12 17.29
CA ARG A 926 10.97 40.94 16.09
C ARG A 926 10.21 40.46 14.83
N TYR A 927 8.95 40.90 14.64
CA TYR A 927 8.07 40.53 13.50
C TYR A 927 8.77 40.40 12.14
N ILE A 928 9.38 41.48 11.63
CA ILE A 928 10.01 41.49 10.30
C ILE A 928 11.19 40.51 10.17
N LEU A 929 11.93 40.24 11.24
CA LEU A 929 13.04 39.27 11.21
C LEU A 929 12.51 37.85 10.97
N LYS A 930 11.39 37.49 11.60
CA LYS A 930 10.74 36.18 11.36
C LYS A 930 10.23 36.07 9.92
N PHE A 931 9.69 37.16 9.38
CA PHE A 931 9.22 37.21 7.99
C PHE A 931 10.38 37.08 7.02
N CYS A 932 11.53 37.71 7.25
CA CYS A 932 12.72 37.50 6.44
C CYS A 932 13.29 36.08 6.52
N ILE A 933 13.27 35.45 7.69
CA ILE A 933 13.69 34.04 7.86
C ILE A 933 12.79 33.09 7.05
N VAL A 934 11.47 33.28 7.06
CA VAL A 934 10.55 32.47 6.24
C VAL A 934 10.69 32.79 4.75
N GLY A 935 10.64 34.08 4.40
CA GLY A 935 10.58 34.55 3.02
C GLY A 935 11.80 34.16 2.19
N TRP A 936 13.02 34.36 2.72
CA TRP A 936 14.26 33.98 2.04
C TRP A 936 14.74 32.57 2.40
N GLY A 937 14.45 32.07 3.61
CA GLY A 937 14.98 30.80 4.09
C GLY A 937 14.22 29.57 3.58
N LEU A 938 12.90 29.61 3.45
CA LEU A 938 12.12 28.47 2.96
C LEU A 938 12.45 28.14 1.48
N PRO A 939 12.54 29.12 0.55
CA PRO A 939 13.04 28.88 -0.80
C PRO A 939 14.49 28.38 -0.83
N ALA A 940 15.37 28.93 0.02
CA ALA A 940 16.77 28.53 0.06
C ALA A 940 16.93 27.05 0.45
N VAL A 941 16.15 26.56 1.42
CA VAL A 941 16.15 25.14 1.81
C VAL A 941 15.65 24.26 0.68
N ILE A 942 14.59 24.65 -0.04
CA ILE A 942 14.05 23.87 -1.17
C ILE A 942 15.09 23.76 -2.30
N VAL A 943 15.66 24.87 -2.74
CA VAL A 943 16.66 24.87 -3.83
C VAL A 943 17.94 24.13 -3.41
N ALA A 944 18.40 24.30 -2.17
CA ALA A 944 19.55 23.58 -1.65
C ALA A 944 19.32 22.06 -1.55
N LEU A 945 18.09 21.61 -1.22
CA LEU A 945 17.74 20.19 -1.22
C LEU A 945 17.75 19.60 -2.63
N VAL A 946 17.21 20.31 -3.64
CA VAL A 946 17.30 19.85 -5.04
C VAL A 946 18.77 19.70 -5.44
N VAL A 947 19.60 20.74 -5.27
CA VAL A 947 21.05 20.72 -5.62
C VAL A 947 21.86 19.69 -4.81
N ALA A 948 21.36 19.25 -3.65
CA ALA A 948 21.99 18.20 -2.84
C ALA A 948 21.58 16.78 -3.24
N VAL A 949 20.35 16.58 -3.73
CA VAL A 949 19.83 15.29 -4.20
C VAL A 949 20.29 15.01 -5.63
N ASP A 950 20.08 15.96 -6.53
CA ASP A 950 20.52 15.87 -7.92
C ASP A 950 20.87 17.26 -8.50
N LYS A 951 22.09 17.39 -8.99
CA LYS A 951 22.60 18.61 -9.63
C LYS A 951 22.18 18.70 -11.10
N ASN A 952 21.97 17.57 -11.75
CA ASN A 952 21.65 17.47 -13.17
C ASN A 952 20.19 17.85 -13.48
N SER A 953 19.34 17.93 -12.45
CA SER A 953 17.97 18.49 -12.53
C SER A 953 17.93 19.95 -13.00
N TYR A 954 19.07 20.66 -13.03
CA TYR A 954 19.22 21.97 -13.68
C TYR A 954 20.14 21.85 -14.91
N GLY A 955 19.79 22.53 -16.00
CA GLY A 955 20.58 22.49 -17.22
C GLY A 955 20.10 23.44 -18.30
N LYS A 956 20.60 23.24 -19.53
CA LYS A 956 20.27 24.04 -20.71
C LYS A 956 19.07 23.42 -21.43
N GLU A 957 18.11 24.24 -21.78
CA GLU A 957 16.88 23.92 -22.52
C GLU A 957 16.84 24.82 -23.75
N PHE A 958 16.32 24.35 -24.89
CA PHE A 958 16.37 25.08 -26.16
C PHE A 958 14.96 25.51 -26.59
N TYR A 959 14.78 26.79 -26.94
CA TYR A 959 13.46 27.33 -27.24
C TYR A 959 13.27 27.64 -28.73
N GLY A 960 12.61 26.71 -29.44
CA GLY A 960 12.23 26.83 -30.85
C GLY A 960 13.05 25.95 -31.80
N GLN A 961 12.43 25.51 -32.91
CA GLN A 961 13.04 24.63 -33.90
C GLN A 961 14.13 25.34 -34.73
N GLY A 962 15.24 24.64 -34.95
CA GLY A 962 16.35 25.01 -35.85
C GLY A 962 17.72 25.04 -35.16
N GLU A 963 18.79 24.81 -35.92
CA GLU A 963 20.18 24.70 -35.44
C GLU A 963 20.75 25.97 -34.76
N ASN A 964 19.99 27.07 -34.76
CA ASN A 964 20.34 28.35 -34.12
C ASN A 964 19.37 28.70 -32.96
N GLY A 965 18.81 27.70 -32.28
CA GLY A 965 17.94 27.90 -31.13
C GLY A 965 18.66 28.59 -29.97
N GLU A 966 18.08 29.68 -29.45
CA GLU A 966 18.59 30.33 -28.25
C GLU A 966 18.42 29.40 -27.04
N GLY A 967 19.53 29.10 -26.37
CA GLY A 967 19.53 28.31 -25.14
C GLY A 967 19.06 29.13 -23.94
N PHE A 968 18.37 28.47 -23.01
CA PHE A 968 17.82 29.01 -21.77
C PHE A 968 18.18 28.06 -20.61
N CYS A 969 18.42 28.56 -19.41
CA CYS A 969 18.93 27.78 -18.28
C CYS A 969 17.84 27.52 -17.24
N TRP A 970 17.33 26.28 -17.19
CA TRP A 970 16.15 25.94 -16.41
C TRP A 970 16.18 24.54 -15.76
N ILE A 971 15.04 24.12 -15.20
CA ILE A 971 14.85 22.85 -14.52
C ILE A 971 14.48 21.79 -15.57
N GLN A 972 15.45 20.94 -15.94
CA GLN A 972 15.22 19.86 -16.92
C GLN A 972 14.34 18.73 -16.35
N SER A 973 14.39 18.49 -15.04
CA SER A 973 13.59 17.44 -14.41
C SER A 973 12.13 17.87 -14.23
N LYS A 974 11.25 17.31 -15.07
CA LYS A 974 9.79 17.52 -15.02
C LYS A 974 9.22 17.25 -13.62
N VAL A 975 9.70 16.21 -12.93
CA VAL A 975 9.28 15.87 -11.56
C VAL A 975 9.64 16.97 -10.57
N VAL A 976 10.88 17.48 -10.63
CA VAL A 976 11.31 18.60 -9.78
C VAL A 976 10.45 19.84 -10.05
N PHE A 977 10.25 20.20 -11.33
CA PHE A 977 9.42 21.35 -11.70
C PHE A 977 7.99 21.28 -11.13
N TYR A 978 7.30 20.14 -11.26
CA TYR A 978 5.94 20.01 -10.71
C TYR A 978 5.92 20.05 -9.17
N VAL A 979 6.87 19.42 -8.50
CA VAL A 979 6.92 19.36 -7.03
C VAL A 979 7.37 20.68 -6.41
N THR A 980 8.43 21.32 -6.91
CA THR A 980 9.01 22.52 -6.28
C THR A 980 8.40 23.82 -6.77
N CYS A 981 8.01 23.92 -8.04
CA CYS A 981 7.39 25.14 -8.58
C CYS A 981 5.85 25.07 -8.53
N VAL A 982 5.24 24.07 -9.16
CA VAL A 982 3.77 24.06 -9.37
C VAL A 982 2.99 23.80 -8.08
N ALA A 983 3.32 22.74 -7.34
CA ALA A 983 2.63 22.43 -6.08
C ALA A 983 2.85 23.53 -5.02
N TYR A 984 4.05 24.12 -4.97
CA TYR A 984 4.37 25.24 -4.10
C TYR A 984 3.57 26.50 -4.44
N PHE A 985 3.49 26.85 -5.73
CA PHE A 985 2.64 27.94 -6.21
C PHE A 985 1.19 27.71 -5.82
N CYS A 986 0.63 26.51 -6.01
CA CYS A 986 -0.76 26.20 -5.68
C CYS A 986 -1.09 26.47 -4.20
N ILE A 987 -0.22 26.06 -3.27
CA ILE A 987 -0.39 26.28 -1.83
C ILE A 987 -0.44 27.79 -1.49
N ILE A 988 0.50 28.57 -2.06
CA ILE A 988 0.56 30.03 -1.84
C ILE A 988 -0.60 30.74 -2.53
N PHE A 989 -0.97 30.33 -3.74
CA PHE A 989 -2.04 30.92 -4.53
C PHE A 989 -3.41 30.73 -3.86
N VAL A 990 -3.73 29.53 -3.36
CA VAL A 990 -4.97 29.28 -2.60
C VAL A 990 -5.05 30.16 -1.35
N LEU A 991 -3.93 30.35 -0.63
CA LEU A 991 -3.86 31.24 0.53
C LEU A 991 -4.11 32.71 0.11
N ASN A 992 -3.50 33.17 -0.99
CA ASN A 992 -3.66 34.53 -1.50
C ASN A 992 -5.08 34.79 -2.04
N VAL A 993 -5.70 33.82 -2.73
CA VAL A 993 -7.10 33.88 -3.18
C VAL A 993 -8.05 33.98 -1.98
N ALA A 994 -7.90 33.12 -0.97
CA ALA A 994 -8.71 33.16 0.24
C ALA A 994 -8.58 34.52 0.96
N MET A 995 -7.35 35.05 1.05
CA MET A 995 -7.11 36.36 1.64
C MET A 995 -7.65 37.53 0.82
N PHE A 996 -7.55 37.47 -0.52
CA PHE A 996 -8.14 38.45 -1.42
C PHE A 996 -9.65 38.56 -1.21
N ILE A 997 -10.35 37.42 -1.09
CA ILE A 997 -11.79 37.35 -0.81
C ILE A 997 -12.11 37.96 0.56
N VAL A 998 -11.40 37.57 1.62
CA VAL A 998 -11.62 38.11 2.98
C VAL A 998 -11.43 39.63 3.03
N VAL A 999 -10.37 40.15 2.39
CA VAL A 999 -10.10 41.59 2.33
C VAL A 999 -11.18 42.31 1.52
N MET A 1000 -11.65 41.71 0.41
CA MET A 1000 -12.75 42.28 -0.38
C MET A 1000 -14.05 42.37 0.42
N MET A 1001 -14.44 41.30 1.13
CA MET A 1001 -15.61 41.29 2.01
C MET A 1001 -15.52 42.36 3.10
N GLN A 1002 -14.32 42.58 3.67
CA GLN A 1002 -14.11 43.62 4.68
C GLN A 1002 -14.13 45.03 4.09
N ILE A 1003 -13.68 45.25 2.86
CA ILE A 1003 -13.79 46.54 2.17
C ILE A 1003 -15.27 46.86 1.88
N CYS A 1004 -16.02 45.91 1.33
CA CYS A 1004 -17.46 46.06 1.11
C CYS A 1004 -18.23 46.30 2.42
N GLY A 1005 -17.97 45.49 3.46
CA GLY A 1005 -18.63 45.60 4.76
C GLY A 1005 -18.33 46.88 5.55
N ARG A 1006 -17.21 47.57 5.28
CA ARG A 1006 -16.84 48.82 5.97
C ARG A 1006 -17.53 50.08 5.43
N ASN A 1007 -18.11 50.04 4.23
CA ASN A 1007 -18.66 51.26 3.60
C ASN A 1007 -20.02 51.69 4.19
N GLY A 1008 -20.79 50.79 4.79
CA GLY A 1008 -22.15 51.05 5.32
C GLY A 1008 -22.28 52.00 6.53
N LYS A 1009 -21.27 52.84 6.83
CA LYS A 1009 -21.27 53.73 8.00
C LYS A 1009 -20.48 55.05 7.87
N ARG A 1010 -20.22 55.56 6.66
CA ARG A 1010 -19.67 56.92 6.44
C ARG A 1010 -20.42 57.70 5.35
N ASN A 1011 -20.61 58.99 5.61
CA ASN A 1011 -21.58 59.85 4.92
C ASN A 1011 -20.98 60.63 3.72
N ASN A 1012 -21.84 61.09 2.82
CA ASN A 1012 -21.58 62.06 1.72
C ASN A 1012 -20.35 61.82 0.84
N ARG A 1013 -20.49 60.91 -0.14
CA ARG A 1013 -19.68 60.88 -1.39
C ARG A 1013 -20.55 60.52 -2.59
N THR A 1014 -20.09 60.85 -3.79
CA THR A 1014 -20.76 60.45 -5.04
C THR A 1014 -20.50 58.98 -5.36
N LEU A 1015 -21.46 58.32 -6.01
CA LEU A 1015 -21.34 56.90 -6.42
C LEU A 1015 -20.09 56.67 -7.29
N GLN A 1016 -19.75 57.61 -8.16
CA GLN A 1016 -18.59 57.52 -9.04
C GLN A 1016 -17.25 57.61 -8.28
N GLU A 1017 -17.15 58.47 -7.25
CA GLU A 1017 -15.97 58.49 -6.36
C GLU A 1017 -15.84 57.20 -5.55
N GLU A 1018 -16.96 56.58 -5.16
CA GLU A 1018 -16.97 55.30 -4.44
C GLU A 1018 -16.52 54.14 -5.33
N VAL A 1019 -17.10 54.01 -6.52
CA VAL A 1019 -16.70 53.00 -7.52
C VAL A 1019 -15.23 53.17 -7.90
N LEU A 1020 -14.77 54.38 -8.21
CA LEU A 1020 -13.38 54.65 -8.58
C LEU A 1020 -12.40 54.29 -7.44
N ARG A 1021 -12.76 54.61 -6.19
CA ARG A 1021 -11.97 54.28 -5.00
C ARG A 1021 -11.89 52.77 -4.77
N ASN A 1022 -13.01 52.07 -4.89
CA ASN A 1022 -13.08 50.63 -4.67
C ASN A 1022 -12.34 49.89 -5.80
N LEU A 1023 -12.55 50.26 -7.06
CA LEU A 1023 -11.88 49.70 -8.24
C LEU A 1023 -10.35 49.92 -8.17
N ARG A 1024 -9.89 51.10 -7.76
CA ARG A 1024 -8.46 51.36 -7.47
C ARG A 1024 -7.92 50.43 -6.38
N SER A 1025 -8.72 50.13 -5.35
CA SER A 1025 -8.32 49.20 -4.28
C SER A 1025 -8.28 47.74 -4.75
N VAL A 1026 -9.20 47.33 -5.62
CA VAL A 1026 -9.23 45.99 -6.24
C VAL A 1026 -7.94 45.77 -7.05
N ILE A 1027 -7.69 46.63 -8.05
CA ILE A 1027 -6.52 46.49 -8.94
C ILE A 1027 -5.21 46.51 -8.13
N SER A 1028 -5.07 47.44 -7.19
CA SER A 1028 -3.90 47.54 -6.31
C SER A 1028 -3.63 46.26 -5.50
N LEU A 1029 -4.67 45.54 -5.08
CA LEU A 1029 -4.56 44.28 -4.33
C LEU A 1029 -4.29 43.08 -5.24
N THR A 1030 -4.90 43.04 -6.43
CA THR A 1030 -4.70 41.96 -7.43
C THR A 1030 -3.23 41.77 -7.79
N PHE A 1031 -2.51 42.86 -8.08
CA PHE A 1031 -1.07 42.81 -8.39
C PHE A 1031 -0.17 42.61 -7.17
N LEU A 1032 -0.58 43.09 -5.99
CA LEU A 1032 0.20 42.93 -4.74
C LEU A 1032 0.20 41.48 -4.25
N LEU A 1033 -0.93 40.77 -4.37
CA LEU A 1033 -1.08 39.37 -3.95
C LEU A 1033 -0.72 38.35 -5.05
N GLY A 1034 -0.23 38.81 -6.20
CA GLY A 1034 0.20 37.94 -7.30
C GLY A 1034 -0.91 37.19 -8.02
N MET A 1035 -2.17 37.63 -7.92
CA MET A 1035 -3.34 36.92 -8.47
C MET A 1035 -3.23 36.69 -9.99
N THR A 1036 -2.49 37.55 -10.70
CA THR A 1036 -2.21 37.45 -12.14
C THR A 1036 -1.34 36.26 -12.53
N TRP A 1037 -0.56 35.69 -11.62
CA TRP A 1037 0.21 34.47 -11.89
C TRP A 1037 -0.68 33.24 -12.08
N GLY A 1038 -1.95 33.30 -11.63
CA GLY A 1038 -2.94 32.27 -11.95
C GLY A 1038 -3.15 32.08 -13.46
N PHE A 1039 -2.87 33.09 -14.29
CA PHE A 1039 -2.96 32.94 -15.75
C PHE A 1039 -1.94 31.94 -16.32
N ALA A 1040 -0.76 31.81 -15.72
CA ALA A 1040 0.20 30.76 -16.11
C ALA A 1040 -0.30 29.36 -15.74
N PHE A 1041 -0.95 29.22 -14.57
CA PHE A 1041 -1.51 27.94 -14.13
C PHE A 1041 -2.71 27.49 -14.99
N PHE A 1042 -3.50 28.42 -15.51
CA PHE A 1042 -4.60 28.12 -16.43
C PHE A 1042 -4.19 28.07 -17.92
N ALA A 1043 -2.90 28.17 -18.24
CA ALA A 1043 -2.38 28.07 -19.60
C ALA A 1043 -2.19 26.61 -20.07
N TRP A 1044 -3.27 25.86 -20.15
CA TRP A 1044 -3.28 24.47 -20.64
C TRP A 1044 -4.41 24.20 -21.64
N GLY A 1045 -4.28 23.15 -22.44
CA GLY A 1045 -5.25 22.79 -23.47
C GLY A 1045 -5.44 23.88 -24.56
N PRO A 1046 -6.62 23.96 -25.20
CA PRO A 1046 -6.86 24.84 -26.35
C PRO A 1046 -6.82 26.35 -26.02
N VAL A 1047 -6.85 26.72 -24.74
CA VAL A 1047 -6.78 28.12 -24.29
C VAL A 1047 -5.36 28.59 -23.96
N ASN A 1048 -4.36 27.70 -23.98
CA ASN A 1048 -2.97 27.96 -23.60
C ASN A 1048 -2.42 29.28 -24.17
N VAL A 1049 -2.45 29.46 -25.50
CA VAL A 1049 -1.92 30.66 -26.17
C VAL A 1049 -2.52 31.95 -25.64
N ALA A 1050 -3.84 32.00 -25.40
CA ALA A 1050 -4.51 33.19 -24.87
C ALA A 1050 -4.11 33.48 -23.41
N PHE A 1051 -4.00 32.43 -22.58
CA PHE A 1051 -3.57 32.57 -21.19
C PHE A 1051 -2.08 32.92 -21.06
N MET A 1052 -1.21 32.44 -21.96
CA MET A 1052 0.20 32.84 -22.03
C MET A 1052 0.35 34.32 -22.38
N TYR A 1053 -0.38 34.82 -23.39
CA TYR A 1053 -0.39 36.26 -23.70
C TYR A 1053 -0.88 37.10 -22.50
N LEU A 1054 -1.96 36.70 -21.84
CA LEU A 1054 -2.44 37.38 -20.63
C LEU A 1054 -1.39 37.33 -19.50
N PHE A 1055 -0.75 36.18 -19.27
CA PHE A 1055 0.28 36.02 -18.27
C PHE A 1055 1.48 36.94 -18.54
N SER A 1056 2.10 36.88 -19.73
CA SER A 1056 3.24 37.75 -20.05
C SER A 1056 2.90 39.24 -19.97
N ILE A 1057 1.69 39.65 -20.39
CA ILE A 1057 1.23 41.05 -20.26
C ILE A 1057 1.03 41.45 -18.79
N PHE A 1058 0.45 40.60 -17.94
CA PHE A 1058 0.23 40.97 -16.53
C PHE A 1058 1.48 40.82 -15.65
N ASN A 1059 2.38 39.88 -15.95
CA ASN A 1059 3.66 39.69 -15.27
C ASN A 1059 4.62 40.87 -15.57
N SER A 1060 4.77 41.23 -16.86
CA SER A 1060 5.57 42.38 -17.29
C SER A 1060 5.14 43.70 -16.66
N LEU A 1061 3.84 43.89 -16.45
CA LEU A 1061 3.30 45.10 -15.83
C LEU A 1061 3.29 45.05 -14.29
N GLN A 1062 3.66 43.92 -13.64
CA GLN A 1062 3.53 43.79 -12.18
C GLN A 1062 4.40 44.80 -11.41
N GLY A 1063 5.67 44.97 -11.78
CA GLY A 1063 6.57 45.97 -11.17
C GLY A 1063 6.10 47.41 -11.41
N LEU A 1064 5.54 47.70 -12.58
CA LEU A 1064 4.94 48.99 -12.92
C LEU A 1064 3.69 49.28 -12.06
N PHE A 1065 2.76 48.34 -11.93
CA PHE A 1065 1.56 48.54 -11.11
C PHE A 1065 1.88 48.63 -9.61
N ILE A 1066 2.88 47.88 -9.13
CA ILE A 1066 3.43 48.04 -7.77
C ILE A 1066 3.95 49.47 -7.58
N PHE A 1067 4.78 49.99 -8.49
CA PHE A 1067 5.24 51.37 -8.44
C PHE A 1067 4.08 52.37 -8.48
N ILE A 1068 3.13 52.22 -9.42
CA ILE A 1068 2.00 53.15 -9.56
C ILE A 1068 1.18 53.22 -8.26
N PHE A 1069 0.67 52.09 -7.74
CA PHE A 1069 -0.26 52.13 -6.61
C PHE A 1069 0.43 52.27 -5.25
N HIS A 1070 1.60 51.66 -5.06
CA HIS A 1070 2.27 51.58 -3.75
C HIS A 1070 3.49 52.51 -3.62
N CYS A 1071 3.91 53.18 -4.68
CA CYS A 1071 4.91 54.26 -4.65
C CYS A 1071 4.29 55.59 -5.10
N ALA A 1072 4.04 55.79 -6.40
CA ALA A 1072 3.68 57.07 -7.01
C ALA A 1072 2.33 57.63 -6.53
N LEU A 1073 1.31 56.79 -6.33
CA LEU A 1073 -0.04 57.20 -5.89
C LEU A 1073 -0.26 57.08 -4.36
N LYS A 1074 0.75 56.68 -3.58
CA LYS A 1074 0.64 56.49 -2.12
C LYS A 1074 0.96 57.80 -1.40
N GLU A 1075 -0.04 58.38 -0.72
CA GLU A 1075 0.05 59.74 -0.15
C GLU A 1075 1.29 60.00 0.71
N ASN A 1076 1.68 59.04 1.57
CA ASN A 1076 2.84 59.21 2.46
C ASN A 1076 4.16 59.34 1.67
N VAL A 1077 4.26 58.66 0.53
CA VAL A 1077 5.40 58.71 -0.39
C VAL A 1077 5.40 60.04 -1.15
N GLN A 1078 4.25 60.43 -1.71
CA GLN A 1078 4.08 61.75 -2.36
C GLN A 1078 4.46 62.90 -1.42
N LYS A 1079 4.09 62.82 -0.13
CA LYS A 1079 4.44 63.81 0.91
C LYS A 1079 5.95 63.86 1.23
N GLN A 1080 6.72 62.79 0.97
CA GLN A 1080 8.20 62.86 1.06
C GLN A 1080 8.81 63.37 -0.24
N TRP A 1081 8.38 62.87 -1.41
CA TRP A 1081 8.83 63.32 -2.73
C TRP A 1081 8.68 64.84 -2.88
N ARG A 1082 7.50 65.41 -2.54
CA ARG A 1082 7.22 66.86 -2.59
C ARG A 1082 7.99 67.71 -1.57
N ARG A 1083 8.72 67.10 -0.64
CA ARG A 1083 9.60 67.77 0.35
C ARG A 1083 11.08 67.64 -0.01
N TYR A 1084 11.48 66.68 -0.84
CA TYR A 1084 12.89 66.43 -1.22
C TYR A 1084 13.24 66.74 -2.68
N LEU A 1085 12.28 66.70 -3.62
CA LEU A 1085 12.52 67.05 -5.02
C LEU A 1085 12.48 68.58 -5.19
N CYS A 1086 13.59 69.23 -4.82
CA CYS A 1086 13.73 70.68 -4.72
C CYS A 1086 13.91 71.41 -6.07
N CYS A 1087 12.97 71.24 -7.01
CA CYS A 1087 12.84 72.13 -8.17
C CYS A 1087 11.40 72.23 -8.69
N GLY A 1088 10.96 73.44 -9.05
CA GLY A 1088 9.69 73.69 -9.75
C GLY A 1088 8.41 73.82 -8.89
N LYS A 1089 7.28 74.02 -9.57
CA LYS A 1089 5.93 74.36 -9.05
C LYS A 1089 5.28 73.34 -8.07
N LEU A 1090 5.96 72.26 -7.68
CA LEU A 1090 5.39 71.14 -6.92
C LEU A 1090 5.75 71.12 -5.42
N ARG A 1091 6.58 72.07 -4.97
CA ARG A 1091 6.98 72.27 -3.56
C ARG A 1091 5.76 72.40 -2.64
N LEU A 1092 5.68 71.57 -1.61
CA LEU A 1092 4.79 71.85 -0.46
C LEU A 1092 5.36 73.03 0.34
N ALA A 1093 4.49 73.92 0.82
CA ALA A 1093 4.87 74.88 1.85
C ALA A 1093 5.08 74.14 3.18
N ASP A 1094 6.33 74.07 3.64
CA ASP A 1094 6.65 73.65 5.00
C ASP A 1094 6.28 74.76 5.99
N ASN A 1095 4.97 74.86 6.33
CA ASN A 1095 4.42 75.44 7.57
C ASN A 1095 2.87 75.43 7.57
N SER A 1096 2.25 74.40 8.17
CA SER A 1096 0.99 74.48 8.96
C SER A 1096 0.45 73.08 9.27
N ASP A 1097 0.73 72.57 10.47
CA ASP A 1097 -0.07 71.52 11.15
C ASP A 1097 0.40 71.26 12.60
N TRP A 1098 1.45 71.96 13.07
CA TRP A 1098 1.40 72.47 14.44
C TRP A 1098 0.44 73.66 14.47
N SER A 1099 -0.47 73.71 15.44
CA SER A 1099 -1.50 74.75 15.62
C SER A 1099 -2.45 75.02 14.43
N LYS A 1100 -3.32 74.04 14.14
CA LYS A 1100 -4.76 74.30 13.95
C LYS A 1100 -5.59 73.37 14.86
N THR A 1101 -5.73 73.72 16.13
CA THR A 1101 -6.82 74.59 16.62
C THR A 1101 -7.01 75.91 15.87
N ALA A 1102 -8.25 76.17 15.42
CA ALA A 1102 -8.80 77.38 14.78
C ALA A 1102 -8.91 77.45 13.23
N THR A 1103 -10.12 77.89 12.81
CA THR A 1103 -10.55 78.54 11.54
C THR A 1103 -10.35 77.87 10.16
N ASN A 1104 -11.46 77.31 9.66
CA ASN A 1104 -12.17 77.59 8.39
C ASN A 1104 -11.50 77.53 6.99
N ASN A 1105 -12.07 76.63 6.16
CA ASN A 1105 -12.69 76.81 4.82
C ASN A 1105 -11.91 77.20 3.52
N THR A 1106 -12.38 76.57 2.42
CA THR A 1106 -12.38 76.93 0.97
C THR A 1106 -11.35 76.33 -0.05
N LYS A 1107 -11.85 75.34 -0.83
CA LYS A 1107 -11.89 75.18 -2.32
C LYS A 1107 -10.70 75.53 -3.27
N LYS A 1108 -10.43 74.57 -4.19
CA LYS A 1108 -10.13 74.72 -5.67
C LYS A 1108 -8.75 75.31 -6.12
N VAL A 1109 -8.22 75.08 -7.34
CA VAL A 1109 -8.28 73.98 -8.37
C VAL A 1109 -7.18 74.14 -9.47
N SER A 1110 -6.69 73.02 -10.08
CA SER A 1110 -5.96 72.85 -11.40
C SER A 1110 -4.73 73.77 -11.74
N SER A 1111 -3.97 73.65 -12.85
CA SER A 1111 -3.90 72.74 -14.03
C SER A 1111 -2.46 72.68 -14.65
N ASP A 1112 -2.15 71.64 -15.45
CA ASP A 1112 -1.46 71.61 -16.79
C ASP A 1112 -0.02 72.22 -17.00
N ASN A 1113 0.83 71.90 -18.01
CA ASN A 1113 0.99 70.78 -19.00
C ASN A 1113 2.42 70.85 -19.68
N ILE A 1114 2.77 69.89 -20.57
CA ILE A 1114 3.93 69.87 -21.55
C ILE A 1114 5.36 69.71 -20.94
N GLY A 1115 6.37 69.08 -21.57
CA GLY A 1115 6.43 68.17 -22.74
C GLY A 1115 7.84 68.04 -23.40
N LYS A 1116 8.11 66.89 -24.07
CA LYS A 1116 9.15 66.57 -25.11
C LYS A 1116 10.68 66.57 -24.82
N SER A 1117 11.23 65.33 -24.77
CA SER A 1117 12.27 64.73 -25.66
C SER A 1117 13.79 65.07 -25.65
N LEU A 1118 14.56 64.01 -25.99
CA LEU A 1118 15.92 63.92 -26.59
C LEU A 1118 17.16 63.77 -25.68
N SER A 1119 18.24 63.26 -26.29
CA SER A 1119 19.28 62.40 -25.68
C SER A 1119 20.71 62.90 -25.95
N SER A 1120 21.68 62.59 -25.08
CA SER A 1120 23.05 62.16 -25.47
C SER A 1120 23.97 61.74 -24.31
N SER A 1121 24.93 60.89 -24.68
CA SER A 1121 26.29 60.60 -24.16
C SER A 1121 27.09 61.75 -23.50
N SER A 1122 28.16 61.55 -22.71
CA SER A 1122 28.85 60.36 -22.13
C SER A 1122 30.00 60.81 -21.19
N PHE A 1123 30.87 59.87 -20.75
CA PHE A 1123 32.07 60.04 -19.90
C PHE A 1123 31.80 60.39 -18.41
N GLY A 1124 32.62 59.97 -17.43
CA GLY A 1124 33.72 59.00 -17.47
C GLY A 1124 34.81 59.27 -16.41
N SER A 1125 35.26 58.23 -15.69
CA SER A 1125 36.46 58.22 -14.81
C SER A 1125 36.39 59.11 -13.52
N THR A 1126 37.12 58.88 -12.41
CA THR A 1126 38.08 57.81 -12.00
C THR A 1126 38.22 57.73 -10.46
N THR A 1127 38.70 56.59 -9.93
CA THR A 1127 39.43 56.37 -8.63
C THR A 1127 38.87 56.99 -7.32
N VAL A 1128 38.37 56.21 -6.34
CA VAL A 1128 39.13 55.35 -5.37
C VAL A 1128 40.02 56.14 -4.39
N ASN A 1129 39.78 56.07 -3.05
CA ASN A 1129 40.69 55.37 -2.09
C ASN A 1129 40.25 55.32 -0.58
N TRP A 1130 40.90 54.40 0.17
CA TRP A 1130 41.13 54.26 1.63
C TRP A 1130 40.01 53.86 2.64
N THR A 1131 40.49 53.30 3.75
CA THR A 1131 39.85 52.37 4.73
C THR A 1131 39.49 53.07 6.08
N SER A 1132 39.10 52.48 7.22
CA SER A 1132 39.31 51.15 7.82
C SER A 1132 38.33 50.76 8.96
N LYS A 1133 38.50 49.54 9.52
CA LYS A 1133 37.91 49.02 10.77
C LYS A 1133 38.82 49.42 11.97
N ALA A 1134 38.56 49.18 13.27
CA ALA A 1134 37.72 48.19 13.97
C ALA A 1134 37.31 48.63 15.41
N ARG A 1135 36.81 47.70 16.24
CA ARG A 1135 36.41 47.92 17.65
C ARG A 1135 36.71 46.66 18.50
N VAL A 1136 36.99 46.83 19.80
CA VAL A 1136 37.41 45.76 20.74
C VAL A 1136 36.47 45.64 21.94
N THR A 1137 36.49 44.47 22.59
CA THR A 1137 35.84 43.99 23.84
C THR A 1137 36.33 44.73 25.12
N LEU A 1138 35.85 44.51 26.38
CA LEU A 1138 35.11 43.42 27.06
C LEU A 1138 34.29 43.95 28.29
N ASN A 1139 33.69 43.08 29.11
CA ASN A 1139 32.86 43.36 30.33
C ASN A 1139 33.73 43.21 31.65
N PRO A 1140 33.29 42.81 32.89
CA PRO A 1140 31.95 42.54 33.51
C PRO A 1140 31.72 42.85 35.05
N PHE A 1141 30.54 42.45 35.58
CA PHE A 1141 30.13 42.15 36.99
C PHE A 1141 29.84 43.30 38.03
N ALA A 1142 29.16 43.09 39.19
CA ALA A 1142 27.86 42.42 39.55
C ALA A 1142 27.52 42.44 41.10
N LYS A 1143 26.34 41.89 41.49
CA LYS A 1143 25.85 41.41 42.85
C LYS A 1143 25.21 42.48 43.80
N ARG A 1144 23.97 42.31 44.34
CA ARG A 1144 23.37 41.47 45.45
C ARG A 1144 23.56 42.08 46.86
N HIS A 1145 22.70 41.98 47.91
CA HIS A 1145 21.35 41.38 48.15
C HIS A 1145 20.72 41.99 49.47
N SER A 1146 19.40 42.21 49.59
CA SER A 1146 18.38 41.43 50.39
C SER A 1146 17.94 41.94 51.79
N SER A 1147 16.70 41.60 52.19
CA SER A 1147 15.99 41.82 53.49
C SER A 1147 15.56 43.27 53.82
N SER A 1148 14.44 43.56 54.50
CA SER A 1148 13.32 42.75 55.08
C SER A 1148 11.95 43.34 54.63
N GLY A 1149 10.74 43.09 55.18
CA GLY A 1149 10.27 42.39 56.40
C GLY A 1149 8.72 42.28 56.48
N LYS A 1150 8.10 42.43 57.67
CA LYS A 1150 6.65 42.43 57.99
C LYS A 1150 6.40 43.41 59.19
N PRO A 1151 5.22 44.03 59.45
CA PRO A 1151 3.96 43.29 59.73
C PRO A 1151 2.57 43.98 59.49
N TYR A 1152 1.52 43.15 59.64
CA TYR A 1152 0.14 43.44 60.13
C TYR A 1152 -0.78 44.51 59.47
N SER A 1153 -2.01 44.56 60.00
CA SER A 1153 -3.22 45.19 59.48
C SER A 1153 -3.55 46.53 60.15
N ASN A 1154 -4.47 47.31 59.57
CA ASN A 1154 -5.81 47.51 60.16
C ASN A 1154 -6.79 48.24 59.23
N GLN A 1155 -8.09 48.00 59.46
CA GLN A 1155 -9.22 48.69 58.84
C GLN A 1155 -9.97 49.54 59.87
N ALA A 1156 -10.63 50.60 59.36
CA ALA A 1156 -11.96 51.09 59.75
C ALA A 1156 -12.23 51.89 61.05
N ASN A 1157 -13.17 52.83 60.86
CA ASN A 1157 -14.25 53.33 61.73
C ASN A 1157 -13.99 54.27 62.94
N GLN A 1158 -14.58 55.47 62.84
CA GLN A 1158 -15.60 56.12 63.71
C GLN A 1158 -15.89 57.53 63.14
N LYS A 1159 -17.05 58.20 63.24
CA LYS A 1159 -18.34 58.05 63.98
C LYS A 1159 -19.51 58.11 62.95
N CYS A 1160 -20.69 57.48 63.10
CA CYS A 1160 -21.75 57.62 64.13
C CYS A 1160 -22.36 59.03 64.22
N SER A 1161 -23.68 59.21 64.29
CA SER A 1161 -24.86 58.32 64.09
C SER A 1161 -26.11 59.22 63.89
N THR A 1162 -27.38 58.80 63.76
CA THR A 1162 -28.17 57.53 63.84
C THR A 1162 -29.37 57.73 62.86
N SER A 1163 -30.49 56.99 62.73
CA SER A 1163 -31.12 55.78 63.32
C SER A 1163 -32.37 55.43 62.46
N ASP A 1164 -32.83 54.20 62.23
CA ASP A 1164 -32.23 52.85 62.33
C ASP A 1164 -32.94 51.99 61.26
N SER A 1165 -32.20 51.36 60.34
CA SER A 1165 -32.76 50.81 59.10
C SER A 1165 -31.87 49.71 58.52
N ASP A 1166 -32.27 48.44 58.64
CA ASP A 1166 -31.34 47.32 58.52
C ASP A 1166 -31.63 46.31 57.40
N ALA A 1167 -30.51 45.87 56.81
CA ALA A 1167 -30.25 44.58 56.19
C ALA A 1167 -31.00 44.09 54.91
N SER A 1168 -30.23 43.26 54.19
CA SER A 1168 -30.65 42.09 53.39
C SER A 1168 -31.14 42.29 51.95
N THR A 1169 -30.78 41.29 51.11
CA THR A 1169 -31.40 40.91 49.82
C THR A 1169 -31.33 41.94 48.67
N SER A 1170 -31.51 41.59 47.39
CA SER A 1170 -31.53 40.31 46.63
C SER A 1170 -31.09 40.66 45.18
N SER A 1171 -30.51 39.82 44.34
CA SER A 1171 -30.76 38.41 44.00
C SER A 1171 -32.07 38.15 43.19
N ILE A 1172 -31.92 37.29 42.18
CA ILE A 1172 -32.84 36.18 41.83
C ILE A 1172 -34.22 36.49 41.21
N LEU A 1173 -34.28 36.22 39.89
CA LEU A 1173 -35.42 35.61 39.14
C LEU A 1173 -36.77 36.39 39.13
N PRO A 1174 -37.88 35.88 38.53
CA PRO A 1174 -38.03 34.68 37.67
C PRO A 1174 -38.61 34.91 36.25
N VAL A 1175 -38.13 34.07 35.31
CA VAL A 1175 -38.92 33.16 34.43
C VAL A 1175 -40.02 33.72 33.48
N HIS A 1176 -40.00 33.20 32.24
CA HIS A 1176 -41.16 32.88 31.34
C HIS A 1176 -41.77 33.95 30.39
N GLN A 1177 -41.58 33.67 29.08
CA GLN A 1177 -42.48 33.95 27.93
C GLN A 1177 -42.73 35.43 27.50
N VAL A 1178 -43.27 35.75 26.30
CA VAL A 1178 -43.56 34.97 25.07
C VAL A 1178 -43.28 35.84 23.81
N LEU A 1179 -43.48 35.27 22.61
CA LEU A 1179 -43.48 35.99 21.32
C LEU A 1179 -44.36 37.25 21.32
N ASP A 1180 -44.15 38.11 20.30
CA ASP A 1180 -45.30 38.45 19.44
C ASP A 1180 -44.94 38.50 17.95
N LYS A 1181 -45.94 38.62 17.07
CA LYS A 1181 -45.91 38.21 15.65
C LYS A 1181 -46.49 39.29 14.70
N VAL A 1182 -45.78 39.48 13.57
CA VAL A 1182 -46.34 39.55 12.19
C VAL A 1182 -47.06 40.85 11.70
N LYS A 1183 -46.98 41.08 10.38
CA LYS A 1183 -47.67 42.05 9.48
C LYS A 1183 -47.19 43.53 9.53
N GLY A 1184 -47.23 44.28 8.41
CA GLY A 1184 -47.41 43.86 7.00
C GLY A 1184 -47.97 44.92 6.03
N TYR A 1185 -47.76 44.71 4.72
CA TYR A 1185 -48.31 45.43 3.55
C TYR A 1185 -47.86 46.88 3.30
N CYS A 1186 -47.90 47.42 2.07
CA CYS A 1186 -48.34 46.93 0.74
C CYS A 1186 -47.31 47.42 -0.33
N SER A 1187 -47.31 47.11 -1.65
CA SER A 1187 -48.21 46.46 -2.64
C SER A 1187 -47.30 45.87 -3.78
N VAL A 1188 -47.65 45.41 -5.01
CA VAL A 1188 -48.74 45.59 -5.99
C VAL A 1188 -48.97 44.28 -6.82
N ARG A 1189 -50.05 44.26 -7.63
CA ARG A 1189 -50.45 43.42 -8.80
C ARG A 1189 -49.33 42.88 -9.73
N SER A 1190 -49.53 41.85 -10.57
CA SER A 1190 -50.73 41.19 -11.16
C SER A 1190 -50.40 39.75 -11.64
N ASP A 1191 -51.31 38.81 -11.95
CA ASP A 1191 -52.77 38.68 -11.76
C ASP A 1191 -53.18 37.18 -11.61
N ASN A 1192 -54.49 36.87 -11.51
CA ASN A 1192 -55.02 35.60 -10.99
C ASN A 1192 -55.41 34.54 -12.04
N PHE A 1193 -55.41 33.26 -11.64
CA PHE A 1193 -56.58 32.38 -11.85
C PHE A 1193 -56.77 31.35 -10.71
N TYR A 1194 -58.02 31.12 -10.30
CA TYR A 1194 -58.48 30.12 -9.31
C TYR A 1194 -58.67 28.72 -9.98
N LYS A 1195 -59.05 27.58 -9.37
CA LYS A 1195 -59.63 27.08 -8.07
C LYS A 1195 -59.27 25.55 -8.00
N ASN A 1196 -59.47 24.64 -7.03
CA ASN A 1196 -60.00 24.43 -5.64
C ASN A 1196 -59.49 22.98 -5.25
N ILE A 1197 -59.83 22.25 -4.15
CA ILE A 1197 -59.86 22.40 -2.67
C ILE A 1197 -60.05 20.97 -2.04
N ILE A 1198 -59.95 20.79 -0.70
CA ILE A 1198 -60.33 19.56 0.09
C ILE A 1198 -59.35 18.36 -0.10
N LEU A 1199 -58.60 17.92 0.95
CA LEU A 1199 -58.94 16.98 2.07
C LEU A 1199 -59.28 15.54 1.60
N SER A 1200 -58.91 14.43 2.27
CA SER A 1200 -57.94 14.15 3.34
C SER A 1200 -57.75 12.61 3.50
N ASP A 1201 -56.85 12.18 4.41
CA ASP A 1201 -56.81 10.88 5.10
C ASP A 1201 -56.42 9.54 4.40
N SER A 1202 -55.64 8.76 5.17
CA SER A 1202 -55.74 7.30 5.40
C SER A 1202 -55.02 6.22 4.53
N PHE A 1203 -54.16 5.47 5.24
CA PHE A 1203 -54.06 4.00 5.34
C PHE A 1203 -53.26 3.07 4.36
N SER A 1204 -52.49 2.18 5.02
CA SER A 1204 -52.11 0.78 4.71
C SER A 1204 -51.19 0.35 3.54
N HIS A 1205 -50.15 -0.42 3.94
CA HIS A 1205 -49.55 -1.63 3.34
C HIS A 1205 -50.17 -2.25 2.06
N SER A 1206 -49.35 -2.85 1.16
CA SER A 1206 -49.00 -4.30 1.29
C SER A 1206 -48.14 -4.92 0.16
N THR A 1207 -46.98 -5.49 0.53
CA THR A 1207 -46.36 -6.76 0.07
C THR A 1207 -45.99 -7.09 -1.40
N LYS A 1208 -44.94 -7.93 -1.50
CA LYS A 1208 -44.44 -8.77 -2.63
C LYS A 1208 -43.57 -8.06 -3.68
N PHE A 1209 -42.53 -8.72 -4.21
CA PHE A 1209 -41.97 -10.05 -3.85
C PHE A 1209 -40.75 -9.93 -2.93
#